data_AF-A0A1H0SJL4-F1
#
_entry.id   AF-A0A1H0SJL4-F1
#
_cell.length_a   1.000
_cell.length_b   1.000
_cell.length_c   1.000
_cell.angle_alpha   90.00
_cell.angle_beta   90.00
_cell.angle_gamma   90.00
#
_symmetry.space_group_name_H-M   'P 1'
#
loop_
_entity.id
_entity.type
_entity.pdbx_description
1 polymer ?
#
loop_
_entity_poly.entity_id
_entity_poly.type
_entity_poly.pdbx_seq_one_letter_code
_entity_poly.pdbx_strand_id
1 'polypeptide(L)'
;MNEQKYNLEESKAELDKLVDLSAEETDKTACEALAEKARIIYGQHPESEYIALRYAMILYNLSNRQNDIKERKKSISEIETLSLKFLHSKDIALLYAMALVNLSAEQGNVEERLNTANTVKQIFELFKQSEDIALHYAMALVNLSNKQRNVEELGNTANLVKQIFEQFMQSENIALLCAKLLVNLSVEQENVEDRKNTSNLVKQIFEQFKQSEDIALQYAMVLYNLSNGQNDIKERKETISKIETLSLKFQHSENIVLQYAMALVNLSNKQRNVEEIGETVNSVKQIFEQFKQSEDIALQYTMVLYNLSNGQNDIKERKKTISELEAFTLKFQHSECVALQYARALVNLSVEQINVEEIGETVNSIQQIFEQFKQSEDIALRYAMALVNLSAKQINVEEIGETVNSVKQIFEQFKQSEDIALRYAMVLYNLSNRRNDIKERKETISEIETLTLKFQHSEDIALQYSMALVNLSAKQINVEEIGETVNSIQQIFEKFKQPENIALQYSMALFNLSLEQTNLDKLNDTASKLKKIALNFEKNEDITLYYAEALAKIITKQQNEEEKFEIIDKLKRLHDRFVQSEEITVQYLTARMDLVKNNQIDQSNLLNDIYHSLESIPSIKILNMLIEILENEEQFKQDQVQISTTNIVKALDKLCFDSSIEEGKDEKEKNLLIRTLKLDIISDTKYDILKNWIEHYGEDSKKINKLIKIYTLVQQIKYELGLKAEDKNRKLKFGHYTSGEALQSILGKEDKAPFSISGKTRLNNANYMNDPEEGIILEDILKLEKRDPLEPSSWFLMSFTSKTDDLAMWSQYGNNAEGVCIVLKENDFARYHSLSDLPWYQKNSDKQIGHKMKSSVEIQNDNSLNESDKEKSTRSNANKQNSEDKHSTLNNDMDYLYRVAYVHYSNDQFNIEESELFTNEEVTRLKGLLEDLKSELRDYKNSGDPFYKKAIADCIEEIRYLFKSIDYKYEEELRILQYANLIPDNNKIKIDYSPEFGKLYLERKEKIQIGEVIFGPKFPNPEYVTPLLKLLDKEIKYKKSTIKFR
;
A
#
# COMPACT_ATOMS: atom_id res chain seq x y z
N MET A 1 47.05 -6.02 -87.78
CA MET A 1 46.23 -5.96 -86.54
C MET A 1 46.33 -7.33 -85.89
N ASN A 2 46.74 -7.41 -84.61
CA ASN A 2 46.97 -8.69 -83.92
C ASN A 2 45.62 -9.36 -83.58
N GLU A 3 45.34 -10.58 -84.05
CA GLU A 3 44.10 -11.33 -83.75
C GLU A 3 43.84 -11.45 -82.23
N GLN A 4 44.90 -11.62 -81.42
CA GLN A 4 44.81 -11.63 -79.96
C GLN A 4 44.27 -10.33 -79.36
N LYS A 5 44.53 -9.18 -80.00
CA LYS A 5 44.06 -7.88 -79.53
C LYS A 5 42.61 -7.61 -79.94
N TYR A 6 42.16 -8.19 -81.05
CA TYR A 6 40.77 -8.15 -81.51
C TYR A 6 39.86 -9.04 -80.63
N ASN A 7 40.30 -10.27 -80.33
CA ASN A 7 39.54 -11.21 -79.49
C ASN A 7 39.35 -10.71 -78.03
N LEU A 8 40.34 -9.99 -77.49
CA LEU A 8 40.24 -9.38 -76.17
C LEU A 8 39.18 -8.27 -76.10
N GLU A 9 39.10 -7.41 -77.12
CA GLU A 9 38.11 -6.31 -77.15
C GLU A 9 36.68 -6.84 -77.36
N GLU A 10 36.51 -7.89 -78.16
CA GLU A 10 35.21 -8.57 -78.33
C GLU A 10 34.75 -9.24 -77.02
N SER A 11 35.65 -9.93 -76.32
CA SER A 11 35.40 -10.52 -75.00
C SER A 11 34.98 -9.50 -73.94
N LYS A 12 35.61 -8.31 -73.93
CA LYS A 12 35.21 -7.21 -73.04
C LYS A 12 33.79 -6.73 -73.33
N ALA A 13 33.48 -6.49 -74.60
CA ALA A 13 32.17 -6.01 -75.02
C ALA A 13 31.05 -7.03 -74.75
N GLU A 14 31.34 -8.33 -74.85
CA GLU A 14 30.39 -9.38 -74.48
C GLU A 14 30.16 -9.43 -72.96
N LEU A 15 31.22 -9.35 -72.15
CA LEU A 15 31.12 -9.31 -70.69
C LEU A 15 30.33 -8.10 -70.19
N ASP A 16 30.51 -6.93 -70.80
CA ASP A 16 29.73 -5.74 -70.46
C ASP A 16 28.22 -5.99 -70.64
N LYS A 17 27.82 -6.63 -71.76
CA LYS A 17 26.41 -7.03 -71.97
C LYS A 17 25.94 -8.06 -70.95
N LEU A 18 26.78 -9.02 -70.57
CA LEU A 18 26.41 -10.03 -69.57
C LEU A 18 26.23 -9.41 -68.18
N VAL A 19 27.03 -8.40 -67.82
CA VAL A 19 26.83 -7.64 -66.57
C VAL A 19 25.47 -6.97 -66.57
N ASP A 20 25.14 -6.22 -67.62
CA ASP A 20 23.85 -5.53 -67.74
C ASP A 20 22.68 -6.52 -67.65
N LEU A 21 22.74 -7.63 -68.39
CA LEU A 21 21.74 -8.69 -68.33
C LEU A 21 21.62 -9.30 -66.92
N SER A 22 22.75 -9.57 -66.24
CA SER A 22 22.73 -10.17 -64.91
C SER A 22 22.17 -9.24 -63.83
N ALA A 23 22.27 -7.92 -64.01
CA ALA A 23 21.76 -6.94 -63.06
C ALA A 23 20.22 -6.86 -63.12
N GLU A 24 19.65 -6.96 -64.32
CA GLU A 24 18.20 -6.92 -64.54
C GLU A 24 17.51 -8.27 -64.35
N GLU A 25 18.25 -9.38 -64.48
CA GLU A 25 17.71 -10.72 -64.36
C GLU A 25 17.26 -11.05 -62.94
N THR A 26 16.08 -11.67 -62.84
CA THR A 26 15.45 -12.06 -61.57
C THR A 26 15.36 -13.57 -61.42
N ASP A 27 15.43 -14.32 -62.53
CA ASP A 27 15.48 -15.78 -62.48
C ASP A 27 16.88 -16.28 -62.10
N LYS A 28 16.93 -17.11 -61.05
CA LYS A 28 18.17 -17.73 -60.55
C LYS A 28 18.87 -18.53 -61.65
N THR A 29 18.13 -19.34 -62.41
CA THR A 29 18.71 -20.26 -63.42
C THR A 29 19.32 -19.48 -64.59
N ALA A 30 18.66 -18.40 -65.00
CA ALA A 30 19.17 -17.48 -66.00
C ALA A 30 20.46 -16.78 -65.51
N CYS A 31 20.50 -16.34 -64.24
CA CYS A 31 21.72 -15.79 -63.64
C CYS A 31 22.87 -16.82 -63.60
N GLU A 32 22.59 -18.09 -63.31
CA GLU A 32 23.57 -19.17 -63.35
C GLU A 32 24.12 -19.39 -64.76
N ALA A 33 23.25 -19.35 -65.77
CA ALA A 33 23.66 -19.47 -67.18
C ALA A 33 24.52 -18.27 -67.65
N LEU A 34 24.19 -17.05 -67.21
CA LEU A 34 24.99 -15.86 -67.47
C LEU A 34 26.36 -15.93 -66.77
N ALA A 35 26.40 -16.38 -65.52
CA ALA A 35 27.64 -16.59 -64.78
C ALA A 35 28.54 -17.65 -65.43
N GLU A 36 27.97 -18.74 -65.95
CA GLU A 36 28.74 -19.77 -66.65
C GLU A 36 29.32 -19.25 -67.97
N LYS A 37 28.56 -18.46 -68.74
CA LYS A 37 29.10 -17.78 -69.94
C LYS A 37 30.24 -16.84 -69.59
N ALA A 38 30.09 -16.04 -68.54
CA ALA A 38 31.13 -15.13 -68.07
C ALA A 38 32.38 -15.88 -67.59
N ARG A 39 32.22 -17.02 -66.91
CA ARG A 39 33.32 -17.91 -66.49
C ARG A 39 34.13 -18.40 -67.67
N ILE A 40 33.47 -18.81 -68.77
CA ILE A 40 34.13 -19.27 -69.99
C ILE A 40 34.97 -18.14 -70.61
N ILE A 41 34.40 -16.94 -70.72
CA ILE A 41 35.11 -15.76 -71.27
C ILE A 41 36.30 -15.39 -70.38
N TYR A 42 36.14 -15.40 -69.05
CA TYR A 42 37.24 -15.18 -68.12
C TYR A 42 38.36 -16.22 -68.28
N GLY A 43 38.03 -17.50 -68.50
CA GLY A 43 39.00 -18.56 -68.71
C GLY A 43 39.89 -18.36 -69.95
N GLN A 44 39.45 -17.60 -70.95
CA GLN A 44 40.24 -17.28 -72.14
C GLN A 44 41.26 -16.16 -71.88
N HIS A 45 40.99 -15.28 -70.90
CA HIS A 45 41.80 -14.12 -70.57
C HIS A 45 42.00 -13.95 -69.05
N PRO A 46 42.56 -14.95 -68.35
CA PRO A 46 42.54 -15.00 -66.89
C PRO A 46 43.44 -13.94 -66.23
N GLU A 47 44.36 -13.32 -66.97
CA GLU A 47 45.26 -12.26 -66.46
C GLU A 47 44.69 -10.84 -66.63
N SER A 48 43.51 -10.70 -67.25
CA SER A 48 42.88 -9.39 -67.47
C SER A 48 42.05 -9.00 -66.25
N GLU A 49 42.51 -8.00 -65.49
CA GLU A 49 41.78 -7.46 -64.33
C GLU A 49 40.38 -6.97 -64.71
N TYR A 50 40.23 -6.32 -65.87
CA TYR A 50 38.92 -5.85 -66.34
C TYR A 50 37.92 -7.00 -66.53
N ILE A 51 38.37 -8.10 -67.13
CA ILE A 51 37.53 -9.28 -67.39
C ILE A 51 37.21 -9.97 -66.06
N ALA A 52 38.18 -10.08 -65.15
CA ALA A 52 37.96 -10.60 -63.81
C ALA A 52 36.93 -9.78 -63.03
N LEU A 53 37.01 -8.45 -63.11
CA LEU A 53 36.06 -7.54 -62.47
C LEU A 53 34.64 -7.73 -62.99
N ARG A 54 34.46 -7.79 -64.32
CA ARG A 54 33.13 -8.04 -64.93
C ARG A 54 32.57 -9.40 -64.54
N TYR A 55 33.40 -10.43 -64.50
CA TYR A 55 32.96 -11.75 -64.02
C TYR A 55 32.58 -11.72 -62.53
N ALA A 56 33.36 -11.04 -61.68
CA ALA A 56 33.04 -10.85 -60.26
C ALA A 56 31.70 -10.12 -60.05
N MET A 57 31.38 -9.11 -60.88
CA MET A 57 30.07 -8.42 -60.85
C MET A 57 28.92 -9.39 -61.12
N ILE A 58 29.06 -10.27 -62.12
CA ILE A 58 28.03 -11.26 -62.46
C ILE A 58 27.88 -12.29 -61.34
N LEU A 59 28.98 -12.75 -60.74
CA LEU A 59 28.95 -13.65 -59.58
C LEU A 59 28.30 -13.00 -58.36
N TYR A 60 28.55 -11.71 -58.11
CA TYR A 60 27.90 -10.94 -57.06
C TYR A 60 26.38 -10.88 -57.29
N ASN A 61 25.95 -10.55 -58.50
CA ASN A 61 24.54 -10.52 -58.87
C ASN A 61 23.88 -11.90 -58.70
N LEU A 62 24.53 -12.98 -59.16
CA LEU A 62 24.08 -14.35 -58.94
C LEU A 62 23.93 -14.67 -57.44
N SER A 63 24.92 -14.29 -56.61
CA SER A 63 24.89 -14.55 -55.17
C SER A 63 23.67 -13.92 -54.49
N ASN A 64 23.21 -12.75 -54.97
CA ASN A 64 22.02 -12.08 -54.47
C ASN A 64 20.71 -12.76 -54.91
N ARG A 65 20.72 -13.57 -55.98
CA ARG A 65 19.55 -14.34 -56.46
C ARG A 65 19.47 -15.75 -55.85
N GLN A 66 20.54 -16.22 -55.20
CA GLN A 66 20.57 -17.53 -54.56
C GLN A 66 19.97 -17.45 -53.15
N ASN A 67 18.88 -18.18 -52.92
CA ASN A 67 18.24 -18.28 -51.61
C ASN A 67 18.90 -19.34 -50.71
N ASP A 68 19.59 -20.33 -51.29
CA ASP A 68 20.33 -21.32 -50.52
C ASP A 68 21.71 -20.78 -50.11
N ILE A 69 21.99 -20.84 -48.80
CA ILE A 69 23.24 -20.31 -48.23
C ILE A 69 24.47 -21.05 -48.78
N LYS A 70 24.39 -22.34 -49.12
CA LYS A 70 25.55 -23.09 -49.64
C LYS A 70 25.86 -22.67 -51.08
N GLU A 71 24.84 -22.51 -51.91
CA GLU A 71 24.99 -21.99 -53.27
C GLU A 71 25.59 -20.57 -53.24
N ARG A 72 25.05 -19.70 -52.38
CA ARG A 72 25.58 -18.33 -52.18
C ARG A 72 27.05 -18.35 -51.76
N LYS A 73 27.43 -19.20 -50.80
CA LYS A 73 28.83 -19.39 -50.38
C LYS A 73 29.73 -19.85 -51.53
N LYS A 74 29.23 -20.69 -52.45
CA LYS A 74 30.00 -21.15 -53.61
C LYS A 74 30.31 -19.99 -54.56
N SER A 75 29.31 -19.20 -54.95
CA SER A 75 29.53 -18.02 -55.81
C SER A 75 30.46 -16.99 -55.14
N ILE A 76 30.32 -16.79 -53.83
CA ILE A 76 31.22 -15.92 -53.05
C ILE A 76 32.66 -16.44 -53.04
N SER A 77 32.87 -17.76 -52.95
CA SER A 77 34.21 -18.37 -53.01
C SER A 77 34.89 -18.20 -54.38
N GLU A 78 34.10 -18.14 -55.46
CA GLU A 78 34.64 -17.78 -56.78
C GLU A 78 35.10 -16.30 -56.81
N ILE A 79 34.33 -15.39 -56.21
CA ILE A 79 34.73 -13.97 -56.06
C ILE A 79 35.98 -13.84 -55.18
N GLU A 80 36.06 -14.61 -54.08
CA GLU A 80 37.24 -14.69 -53.22
C GLU A 80 38.49 -15.06 -54.02
N THR A 81 38.36 -16.08 -54.88
CA THR A 81 39.46 -16.54 -55.74
C THR A 81 39.94 -15.43 -56.68
N LEU A 82 39.02 -14.66 -57.26
CA LEU A 82 39.35 -13.50 -58.10
C LEU A 82 40.02 -12.39 -57.28
N SER A 83 39.49 -12.09 -56.08
CA SER A 83 40.03 -11.08 -55.17
C SER A 83 41.46 -11.40 -54.73
N LEU A 84 41.76 -12.66 -54.40
CA LEU A 84 43.10 -13.12 -54.05
C LEU A 84 44.08 -13.05 -55.24
N LYS A 85 43.60 -13.31 -56.46
CA LYS A 85 44.41 -13.20 -57.68
C LYS A 85 44.77 -11.75 -58.00
N PHE A 86 43.82 -10.84 -57.85
CA PHE A 86 43.99 -9.41 -58.15
C PHE A 86 44.03 -8.58 -56.85
N LEU A 87 45.02 -8.86 -55.98
CA LEU A 87 45.11 -8.33 -54.61
C LEU A 87 45.09 -6.80 -54.49
N HIS A 88 45.46 -6.08 -55.55
CA HIS A 88 45.47 -4.61 -55.59
C HIS A 88 44.24 -3.99 -56.26
N SER A 89 43.30 -4.82 -56.74
CA SER A 89 42.06 -4.36 -57.36
C SER A 89 41.03 -3.99 -56.29
N LYS A 90 40.89 -2.68 -56.02
CA LYS A 90 39.91 -2.15 -55.07
C LYS A 90 38.48 -2.60 -55.44
N ASP A 91 38.14 -2.61 -56.72
CA ASP A 91 36.78 -2.87 -57.19
C ASP A 91 36.37 -4.34 -56.99
N ILE A 92 37.27 -5.29 -57.26
CA ILE A 92 37.03 -6.72 -57.00
C ILE A 92 36.93 -6.97 -55.49
N ALA A 93 37.83 -6.37 -54.70
CA ALA A 93 37.80 -6.47 -53.26
C ALA A 93 36.51 -5.90 -52.63
N LEU A 94 36.01 -4.79 -53.18
CA LEU A 94 34.74 -4.19 -52.78
C LEU A 94 33.56 -5.13 -53.09
N LEU A 95 33.48 -5.71 -54.29
CA LEU A 95 32.45 -6.69 -54.63
C LEU A 95 32.48 -7.91 -53.71
N TYR A 96 33.67 -8.36 -53.34
CA TYR A 96 33.81 -9.46 -52.38
C TYR A 96 33.27 -9.09 -50.99
N ALA A 97 33.62 -7.90 -50.48
CA ALA A 97 33.10 -7.39 -49.21
C ALA A 97 31.57 -7.23 -49.23
N MET A 98 31.01 -6.70 -50.32
CA MET A 98 29.56 -6.58 -50.54
C MET A 98 28.87 -7.94 -50.47
N ALA A 99 29.42 -8.95 -51.16
CA ALA A 99 28.85 -10.29 -51.16
C ALA A 99 28.89 -10.94 -49.77
N LEU A 100 29.98 -10.73 -49.02
CA LEU A 100 30.12 -11.20 -47.63
C LEU A 100 29.12 -10.52 -46.69
N VAL A 101 28.88 -9.22 -46.82
CA VAL A 101 27.88 -8.51 -46.01
C VAL A 101 26.48 -9.08 -46.27
N ASN A 102 26.11 -9.29 -47.54
CA ASN A 102 24.82 -9.90 -47.91
C ASN A 102 24.69 -11.34 -47.40
N LEU A 103 25.80 -12.10 -47.34
CA LEU A 103 25.83 -13.42 -46.70
C LEU A 103 25.59 -13.32 -45.19
N SER A 104 26.23 -12.37 -44.50
CA SER A 104 26.10 -12.20 -43.05
C SER A 104 24.69 -11.82 -42.59
N ALA A 105 23.92 -11.12 -43.43
CA ALA A 105 22.53 -10.78 -43.14
C ALA A 105 21.64 -12.03 -42.98
N GLU A 106 21.87 -13.06 -43.82
CA GLU A 106 21.11 -14.31 -43.83
C GLU A 106 21.63 -15.37 -42.84
N GLN A 107 22.87 -15.23 -42.35
CA GLN A 107 23.46 -16.20 -41.42
C GLN A 107 22.69 -16.26 -40.10
N GLY A 108 22.32 -17.47 -39.66
CA GLY A 108 21.47 -17.66 -38.48
C GLY A 108 22.21 -17.60 -37.13
N ASN A 109 23.50 -17.93 -37.10
CA ASN A 109 24.29 -18.02 -35.87
C ASN A 109 25.39 -16.94 -35.78
N VAL A 110 25.84 -16.67 -34.55
CA VAL A 110 26.82 -15.62 -34.25
C VAL A 110 28.22 -15.94 -34.78
N GLU A 111 28.62 -17.20 -34.80
CA GLU A 111 29.98 -17.62 -35.18
C GLU A 111 30.23 -17.50 -36.69
N GLU A 112 29.25 -17.83 -37.53
CA GLU A 112 29.33 -17.57 -38.97
C GLU A 112 29.40 -16.07 -39.29
N ARG A 113 28.62 -15.24 -38.58
CA ARG A 113 28.67 -13.77 -38.74
C ARG A 113 30.02 -13.21 -38.30
N LEU A 114 30.60 -13.76 -37.23
CA LEU A 114 31.92 -13.38 -36.74
C LEU A 114 33.01 -13.73 -37.76
N ASN A 115 32.98 -14.94 -38.32
CA ASN A 115 33.90 -15.37 -39.37
C ASN A 115 33.80 -14.46 -40.60
N THR A 116 32.58 -14.12 -41.01
CA THR A 116 32.33 -13.22 -42.14
C THR A 116 32.86 -11.82 -41.86
N ALA A 117 32.59 -11.26 -40.67
CA ALA A 117 33.12 -9.96 -40.26
C ALA A 117 34.67 -9.96 -40.21
N ASN A 118 35.29 -11.05 -39.77
CA ASN A 118 36.75 -11.21 -39.78
C ASN A 118 37.33 -11.27 -41.20
N THR A 119 36.64 -11.93 -42.14
CA THR A 119 37.06 -11.91 -43.56
C THR A 119 36.96 -10.49 -44.14
N VAL A 120 35.85 -9.77 -43.89
CA VAL A 120 35.71 -8.38 -44.35
C VAL A 120 36.75 -7.47 -43.70
N LYS A 121 37.11 -7.70 -42.43
CA LYS A 121 38.22 -7.00 -41.75
C LYS A 121 39.54 -7.14 -42.51
N GLN A 122 39.87 -8.35 -42.96
CA GLN A 122 41.10 -8.58 -43.74
C GLN A 122 41.11 -7.78 -45.04
N ILE A 123 39.97 -7.71 -45.74
CA ILE A 123 39.82 -6.88 -46.94
C ILE A 123 40.03 -5.39 -46.59
N PHE A 124 39.40 -4.92 -45.51
CA PHE A 124 39.56 -3.55 -45.04
C PHE A 124 41.02 -3.21 -44.69
N GLU A 125 41.76 -4.12 -44.06
CA GLU A 125 43.16 -3.91 -43.72
C GLU A 125 44.08 -3.75 -44.95
N LEU A 126 43.72 -4.33 -46.10
CA LEU A 126 44.41 -4.11 -47.38
C LEU A 126 44.10 -2.75 -48.00
N PHE A 127 42.88 -2.25 -47.79
CA PHE A 127 42.38 -1.01 -48.40
C PHE A 127 41.94 0.01 -47.34
N LYS A 128 42.79 0.27 -46.33
CA LYS A 128 42.42 1.10 -45.16
C LYS A 128 41.86 2.49 -45.49
N GLN A 129 42.25 3.09 -46.61
CA GLN A 129 41.80 4.43 -47.03
C GLN A 129 40.48 4.42 -47.83
N SER A 130 39.91 3.24 -48.11
CA SER A 130 38.67 3.08 -48.87
C SER A 130 37.45 3.22 -47.94
N GLU A 131 36.73 4.34 -48.08
CA GLU A 131 35.46 4.54 -47.36
C GLU A 131 34.43 3.46 -47.71
N ASP A 132 34.33 3.05 -48.98
CA ASP A 132 33.38 2.02 -49.42
C ASP A 132 33.62 0.67 -48.71
N ILE A 133 34.88 0.26 -48.58
CA ILE A 133 35.23 -1.00 -47.92
C ILE A 133 35.05 -0.88 -46.40
N ALA A 134 35.41 0.27 -45.83
CA ALA A 134 35.19 0.58 -44.42
C ALA A 134 33.69 0.51 -44.05
N LEU A 135 32.83 1.06 -44.91
CA LEU A 135 31.37 0.99 -44.78
C LEU A 135 30.88 -0.46 -44.74
N HIS A 136 31.33 -1.30 -45.67
CA HIS A 136 30.96 -2.72 -45.69
C HIS A 136 31.50 -3.50 -44.48
N TYR A 137 32.68 -3.15 -43.98
CA TYR A 137 33.17 -3.72 -42.73
C TYR A 137 32.28 -3.33 -41.53
N ALA A 138 31.89 -2.06 -41.43
CA ALA A 138 30.94 -1.62 -40.42
C ALA A 138 29.57 -2.33 -40.55
N MET A 139 29.07 -2.56 -41.76
CA MET A 139 27.83 -3.31 -41.99
C MET A 139 27.94 -4.76 -41.51
N ALA A 140 29.06 -5.44 -41.78
CA ALA A 140 29.30 -6.80 -41.30
C ALA A 140 29.32 -6.87 -39.76
N LEU A 141 29.93 -5.87 -39.11
CA LEU A 141 29.95 -5.74 -37.66
C LEU A 141 28.56 -5.46 -37.05
N VAL A 142 27.73 -4.63 -37.70
CA VAL A 142 26.33 -4.43 -37.29
C VAL A 142 25.54 -5.74 -37.43
N ASN A 143 25.71 -6.48 -38.54
CA ASN A 143 25.07 -7.78 -38.71
C ASN A 143 25.49 -8.76 -37.61
N LEU A 144 26.78 -8.82 -37.25
CA LEU A 144 27.26 -9.60 -36.12
C LEU A 144 26.56 -9.19 -34.81
N SER A 145 26.49 -7.89 -34.53
CA SER A 145 25.90 -7.34 -33.29
C SER A 145 24.45 -7.75 -33.06
N ASN A 146 23.66 -7.93 -34.14
CA ASN A 146 22.25 -8.35 -34.06
C ASN A 146 22.04 -9.76 -33.46
N LYS A 147 23.11 -10.56 -33.32
CA LYS A 147 23.08 -11.91 -32.74
C LYS A 147 23.94 -12.04 -31.48
N GLN A 148 24.73 -11.04 -31.14
CA GLN A 148 25.54 -11.05 -29.91
C GLN A 148 24.64 -10.78 -28.70
N ARG A 149 24.73 -11.63 -27.68
CA ARG A 149 24.06 -11.45 -26.38
C ARG A 149 25.04 -11.17 -25.24
N ASN A 150 26.33 -11.45 -25.43
CA ASN A 150 27.35 -11.11 -24.46
C ASN A 150 27.71 -9.62 -24.60
N VAL A 151 27.48 -8.84 -23.54
CA VAL A 151 27.69 -7.39 -23.51
C VAL A 151 29.16 -7.00 -23.75
N GLU A 152 30.12 -7.79 -23.26
CA GLU A 152 31.55 -7.52 -23.45
C GLU A 152 31.97 -7.73 -24.90
N GLU A 153 31.57 -8.84 -25.51
CA GLU A 153 31.82 -9.11 -26.94
C GLU A 153 31.16 -8.06 -27.84
N LEU A 154 29.92 -7.68 -27.52
CA LEU A 154 29.18 -6.65 -28.24
C LEU A 154 29.83 -5.27 -28.07
N GLY A 155 30.33 -4.96 -26.88
CA GLY A 155 31.12 -3.75 -26.61
C GLY A 155 32.43 -3.70 -27.42
N ASN A 156 33.10 -4.83 -27.58
CA ASN A 156 34.29 -4.94 -28.45
C ASN A 156 33.93 -4.69 -29.93
N THR A 157 32.84 -5.26 -30.42
CA THR A 157 32.32 -4.98 -31.77
C THR A 157 31.98 -3.50 -31.95
N ALA A 158 31.36 -2.87 -30.93
CA ALA A 158 31.01 -1.45 -30.94
C ALA A 158 32.25 -0.55 -31.07
N ASN A 159 33.31 -0.88 -30.32
CA ASN A 159 34.57 -0.16 -30.37
C ASN A 159 35.24 -0.25 -31.75
N LEU A 160 35.14 -1.39 -32.45
CA LEU A 160 35.66 -1.52 -33.81
C LEU A 160 34.92 -0.59 -34.79
N VAL A 161 33.59 -0.56 -34.78
CA VAL A 161 32.84 0.35 -35.66
C VAL A 161 33.10 1.82 -35.31
N LYS A 162 33.25 2.14 -34.02
CA LYS A 162 33.63 3.48 -33.58
C LYS A 162 34.99 3.90 -34.14
N GLN A 163 35.99 3.02 -34.12
CA GLN A 163 37.31 3.31 -34.72
C GLN A 163 37.21 3.57 -36.24
N ILE A 164 36.37 2.80 -36.93
CA ILE A 164 36.09 3.05 -38.36
C ILE A 164 35.47 4.42 -38.55
N PHE A 165 34.49 4.80 -37.73
CA PHE A 165 33.87 6.12 -37.77
C PHE A 165 34.86 7.26 -37.49
N GLU A 166 35.72 7.12 -36.49
CA GLU A 166 36.78 8.10 -36.18
C GLU A 166 37.75 8.30 -37.36
N GLN A 167 37.99 7.25 -38.15
CA GLN A 167 38.79 7.34 -39.38
C GLN A 167 38.06 8.08 -40.51
N PHE A 168 36.74 7.89 -40.63
CA PHE A 168 35.90 8.46 -41.69
C PHE A 168 34.84 9.42 -41.12
N MET A 169 35.27 10.41 -40.32
CA MET A 169 34.37 11.23 -39.51
C MET A 169 33.29 11.97 -40.31
N GLN A 170 33.50 12.25 -41.60
CA GLN A 170 32.50 12.95 -42.44
C GLN A 170 31.45 12.02 -43.06
N SER A 171 31.58 10.70 -42.88
CA SER A 171 30.68 9.72 -43.47
C SER A 171 29.42 9.52 -42.61
N GLU A 172 28.29 10.06 -43.07
CA GLU A 172 26.99 9.88 -42.40
C GLU A 172 26.58 8.40 -42.34
N ASN A 173 26.86 7.63 -43.40
CA ASN A 173 26.52 6.21 -43.45
C ASN A 173 27.25 5.38 -42.39
N ILE A 174 28.56 5.64 -42.19
CA ILE A 174 29.35 4.97 -41.15
C ILE A 174 28.90 5.44 -39.76
N ALA A 175 28.60 6.73 -39.60
CA ALA A 175 28.06 7.30 -38.37
C ALA A 175 26.74 6.63 -37.96
N LEU A 176 25.83 6.42 -38.91
CA LEU A 176 24.56 5.72 -38.70
C LEU A 176 24.77 4.26 -38.29
N LEU A 177 25.70 3.53 -38.91
CA LEU A 177 26.03 2.16 -38.52
C LEU A 177 26.62 2.09 -37.11
N CYS A 178 27.46 3.05 -36.73
CA CYS A 178 27.97 3.17 -35.38
C CYS A 178 26.82 3.39 -34.37
N ALA A 179 25.90 4.30 -34.67
CA ALA A 179 24.72 4.55 -33.83
C ALA A 179 23.82 3.31 -33.69
N LYS A 180 23.54 2.58 -34.79
CA LYS A 180 22.77 1.32 -34.77
C LYS A 180 23.41 0.28 -33.85
N LEU A 181 24.73 0.11 -33.93
CA LEU A 181 25.44 -0.84 -33.08
C LEU A 181 25.37 -0.43 -31.60
N LEU A 182 25.54 0.87 -31.30
CA LEU A 182 25.40 1.38 -29.94
C LEU A 182 23.98 1.18 -29.38
N VAL A 183 22.94 1.28 -30.21
CA VAL A 183 21.57 0.92 -29.80
C VAL A 183 21.49 -0.54 -29.41
N ASN A 184 22.01 -1.48 -30.22
CA ASN A 184 22.06 -2.90 -29.87
C ASN A 184 22.81 -3.15 -28.55
N LEU A 185 23.94 -2.47 -28.32
CA LEU A 185 24.67 -2.55 -27.06
C LEU A 185 23.82 -2.09 -25.87
N SER A 186 23.06 -1.00 -26.02
CA SER A 186 22.22 -0.46 -24.93
C SER A 186 21.07 -1.36 -24.52
N VAL A 187 20.60 -2.24 -25.41
CA VAL A 187 19.55 -3.22 -25.11
C VAL A 187 20.06 -4.28 -24.14
N GLU A 188 21.28 -4.78 -24.37
CA GLU A 188 21.87 -5.87 -23.58
C GLU A 188 22.54 -5.36 -22.27
N GLN A 189 22.90 -4.08 -22.19
CA GLN A 189 23.46 -3.48 -20.98
C GLN A 189 22.45 -3.50 -19.82
N GLU A 190 22.78 -4.09 -18.67
CA GLU A 190 21.91 -4.03 -17.48
C GLU A 190 22.14 -2.77 -16.63
N ASN A 191 23.37 -2.26 -16.62
CA ASN A 191 23.76 -1.10 -15.81
C ASN A 191 23.29 0.22 -16.46
N VAL A 192 22.60 1.05 -15.68
CA VAL A 192 22.06 2.34 -16.12
C VAL A 192 23.16 3.34 -16.53
N GLU A 193 24.29 3.35 -15.83
CA GLU A 193 25.41 4.24 -16.14
C GLU A 193 26.09 3.83 -17.45
N ASP A 194 26.19 2.54 -17.73
CA ASP A 194 26.70 2.04 -19.02
C ASP A 194 25.77 2.45 -20.18
N ARG A 195 24.44 2.30 -20.02
CA ARG A 195 23.45 2.78 -21.00
C ARG A 195 23.56 4.29 -21.21
N LYS A 196 23.79 5.05 -20.13
CA LYS A 196 23.94 6.51 -20.18
C LYS A 196 25.19 6.90 -20.96
N ASN A 197 26.31 6.22 -20.72
CA ASN A 197 27.55 6.38 -21.49
C ASN A 197 27.34 6.08 -22.97
N THR A 198 26.67 4.97 -23.30
CA THR A 198 26.26 4.62 -24.66
C THR A 198 25.39 5.72 -25.28
N SER A 199 24.40 6.24 -24.54
CA SER A 199 23.53 7.33 -25.03
C SER A 199 24.31 8.62 -25.31
N ASN A 200 25.34 8.92 -24.52
CA ASN A 200 26.19 10.09 -24.71
C ASN A 200 27.06 9.96 -25.97
N LEU A 201 27.51 8.75 -26.32
CA LEU A 201 28.22 8.50 -27.57
C LEU A 201 27.30 8.72 -28.79
N VAL A 202 26.08 8.18 -28.76
CA VAL A 202 25.10 8.41 -29.85
C VAL A 202 24.72 9.88 -29.94
N LYS A 203 24.59 10.58 -28.81
CA LYS A 203 24.38 12.04 -28.77
C LYS A 203 25.47 12.79 -29.53
N GLN A 204 26.74 12.44 -29.32
CA GLN A 204 27.87 13.09 -30.01
C GLN A 204 27.77 12.88 -31.54
N ILE A 205 27.42 11.66 -31.97
CA ILE A 205 27.20 11.35 -33.39
C ILE A 205 26.05 12.21 -33.95
N PHE A 206 24.93 12.29 -33.25
CA PHE A 206 23.80 13.13 -33.65
C PHE A 206 24.14 14.63 -33.71
N GLU A 207 24.94 15.13 -32.75
CA GLU A 207 25.39 16.52 -32.75
C GLU A 207 26.28 16.88 -33.94
N GLN A 208 26.95 15.89 -34.54
CA GLN A 208 27.69 16.07 -35.77
C GLN A 208 26.76 16.07 -37.01
N PHE A 209 25.77 15.19 -37.05
CA PHE A 209 24.83 15.03 -38.16
C PHE A 209 23.41 15.49 -37.79
N LYS A 210 23.27 16.72 -37.30
CA LYS A 210 22.02 17.22 -36.68
C LYS A 210 20.78 17.16 -37.57
N GLN A 211 20.94 17.12 -38.89
CA GLN A 211 19.83 17.09 -39.84
C GLN A 211 19.42 15.66 -40.26
N SER A 212 20.19 14.65 -39.85
CA SER A 212 19.93 13.26 -40.17
C SER A 212 18.79 12.71 -39.30
N GLU A 213 17.66 12.41 -39.92
CA GLU A 213 16.52 11.77 -39.24
C GLU A 213 16.87 10.36 -38.77
N ASP A 214 17.60 9.59 -39.57
CA ASP A 214 17.98 8.21 -39.23
C ASP A 214 18.87 8.15 -37.98
N ILE A 215 19.84 9.06 -37.86
CA ILE A 215 20.70 9.15 -36.67
C ILE A 215 19.90 9.69 -35.46
N ALA A 216 18.98 10.64 -35.68
CA ALA A 216 18.09 11.13 -34.62
C ALA A 216 17.21 10.00 -34.06
N LEU A 217 16.72 9.11 -34.93
CA LEU A 217 15.97 7.92 -34.53
C LEU A 217 16.83 6.98 -33.67
N GLN A 218 18.08 6.70 -34.06
CA GLN A 218 18.97 5.91 -33.21
C GLN A 218 19.21 6.58 -31.86
N TYR A 219 19.31 7.91 -31.81
CA TYR A 219 19.44 8.63 -30.56
C TYR A 219 18.17 8.54 -29.69
N ALA A 220 16.98 8.61 -30.28
CA ALA A 220 15.72 8.38 -29.57
C ALA A 220 15.63 6.96 -29.00
N MET A 221 16.02 5.94 -29.75
CA MET A 221 15.99 4.54 -29.31
C MET A 221 16.93 4.27 -28.11
N VAL A 222 18.16 4.81 -28.13
CA VAL A 222 19.07 4.63 -26.98
C VAL A 222 18.60 5.39 -25.74
N LEU A 223 17.97 6.56 -25.91
CA LEU A 223 17.34 7.31 -24.81
C LEU A 223 16.13 6.55 -24.24
N TYR A 224 15.31 5.92 -25.09
CA TYR A 224 14.23 5.05 -24.67
C TYR A 224 14.77 3.87 -23.82
N ASN A 225 15.80 3.16 -24.30
CA ASN A 225 16.44 2.07 -23.56
C ASN A 225 17.03 2.52 -22.21
N LEU A 226 17.63 3.71 -22.17
CA LEU A 226 18.10 4.33 -20.93
C LEU A 226 16.93 4.60 -19.97
N SER A 227 15.87 5.25 -20.45
CA SER A 227 14.69 5.60 -19.64
C SER A 227 14.03 4.36 -19.02
N ASN A 228 14.00 3.25 -19.74
CA ASN A 228 13.47 1.99 -19.25
C ASN A 228 14.28 1.40 -18.10
N GLY A 229 15.61 1.56 -18.12
CA GLY A 229 16.51 1.10 -17.06
C GLY A 229 16.51 1.99 -15.81
N GLN A 230 16.12 3.26 -15.94
CA GLN A 230 16.15 4.21 -14.83
C GLN A 230 15.02 3.95 -13.83
N ASN A 231 15.35 3.70 -12.56
CA ASN A 231 14.36 3.52 -11.49
C ASN A 231 13.90 4.84 -10.88
N ASP A 232 14.74 5.88 -10.91
CA ASP A 232 14.38 7.21 -10.43
C ASP A 232 13.45 7.92 -11.44
N ILE A 233 12.29 8.36 -10.97
CA ILE A 233 11.26 8.98 -11.82
C ILE A 233 11.74 10.32 -12.38
N LYS A 234 12.53 11.09 -11.62
CA LYS A 234 12.99 12.41 -12.05
C LYS A 234 14.02 12.27 -13.17
N GLU A 235 15.02 11.40 -13.00
CA GLU A 235 16.01 11.11 -14.05
C GLU A 235 15.35 10.55 -15.31
N ARG A 236 14.33 9.68 -15.15
CA ARG A 236 13.55 9.15 -16.28
C ARG A 236 12.83 10.26 -17.04
N LYS A 237 12.14 11.18 -16.34
CA LYS A 237 11.47 12.35 -16.95
C LYS A 237 12.46 13.24 -17.71
N GLU A 238 13.66 13.47 -17.15
CA GLU A 238 14.72 14.22 -17.83
C GLU A 238 15.20 13.55 -19.12
N THR A 239 15.34 12.21 -19.13
CA THR A 239 15.67 11.45 -20.34
C THR A 239 14.55 11.53 -21.38
N ILE A 240 13.29 11.38 -20.95
CA ILE A 240 12.11 11.45 -21.82
C ILE A 240 11.97 12.83 -22.47
N SER A 241 12.25 13.91 -21.75
CA SER A 241 12.23 15.27 -22.32
C SER A 241 13.25 15.47 -23.45
N LYS A 242 14.35 14.71 -23.47
CA LYS A 242 15.29 14.71 -24.60
C LYS A 242 14.67 14.04 -25.84
N ILE A 243 13.91 12.96 -25.65
CA ILE A 243 13.18 12.29 -26.75
C ILE A 243 12.08 13.22 -27.29
N GLU A 244 11.36 13.90 -26.41
CA GLU A 244 10.38 14.94 -26.77
C GLU A 244 11.02 16.05 -27.62
N THR A 245 12.21 16.51 -27.23
CA THR A 245 12.95 17.52 -28.00
C THR A 245 13.27 17.02 -29.42
N LEU A 246 13.63 15.74 -29.58
CA LEU A 246 13.86 15.13 -30.90
C LEU A 246 12.56 14.99 -31.70
N SER A 247 11.47 14.57 -31.07
CA SER A 247 10.17 14.43 -31.75
C SER A 247 9.62 15.78 -32.22
N LEU A 248 9.81 16.85 -31.45
CA LEU A 248 9.45 18.20 -31.88
C LEU A 248 10.30 18.68 -33.06
N LYS A 249 11.60 18.34 -33.08
CA LYS A 249 12.49 18.70 -34.18
C LYS A 249 12.14 17.96 -35.47
N PHE A 250 11.82 16.67 -35.38
CA PHE A 250 11.46 15.80 -36.50
C PHE A 250 9.96 15.47 -36.45
N GLN A 251 9.11 16.50 -36.42
CA GLN A 251 7.67 16.35 -36.18
C GLN A 251 6.94 15.43 -37.17
N HIS A 252 7.48 15.21 -38.37
CA HIS A 252 6.88 14.32 -39.38
C HIS A 252 7.40 12.88 -39.30
N SER A 253 8.36 12.60 -38.42
CA SER A 253 8.93 11.27 -38.23
C SER A 253 8.09 10.45 -37.25
N GLU A 254 7.26 9.56 -37.79
CA GLU A 254 6.44 8.65 -36.99
C GLU A 254 7.30 7.77 -36.07
N ASN A 255 8.45 7.30 -36.56
CA ASN A 255 9.35 6.42 -35.80
C ASN A 255 9.91 7.09 -34.54
N ILE A 256 10.32 8.37 -34.62
CA ILE A 256 10.86 9.11 -33.46
C ILE A 256 9.74 9.41 -32.47
N VAL A 257 8.58 9.83 -32.97
CA VAL A 257 7.40 10.11 -32.16
C VAL A 257 6.90 8.86 -31.44
N LEU A 258 6.96 7.69 -32.09
CA LEU A 258 6.64 6.40 -31.48
C LEU A 258 7.58 6.08 -30.30
N GLN A 259 8.88 6.34 -30.42
CA GLN A 259 9.81 6.17 -29.28
C GLN A 259 9.43 7.07 -28.10
N TYR A 260 8.98 8.31 -28.36
CA TYR A 260 8.50 9.20 -27.31
C TYR A 260 7.24 8.64 -26.63
N ALA A 261 6.24 8.21 -27.41
CA ALA A 261 5.02 7.62 -26.89
C ALA A 261 5.28 6.36 -26.05
N MET A 262 6.15 5.45 -26.52
CA MET A 262 6.56 4.26 -25.78
C MET A 262 7.23 4.61 -24.44
N ALA A 263 8.09 5.63 -24.42
CA ALA A 263 8.73 6.09 -23.19
C ALA A 263 7.72 6.69 -22.19
N LEU A 264 6.71 7.42 -22.68
CA LEU A 264 5.60 7.94 -21.86
C LEU A 264 4.74 6.82 -21.27
N VAL A 265 4.42 5.77 -22.04
CA VAL A 265 3.71 4.59 -21.52
C VAL A 265 4.50 3.95 -20.38
N ASN A 266 5.81 3.74 -20.55
CA ASN A 266 6.65 3.18 -19.49
C ASN A 266 6.82 4.11 -18.27
N LEU A 267 6.73 5.43 -18.46
CA LEU A 267 6.65 6.40 -17.36
C LEU A 267 5.34 6.23 -16.59
N SER A 268 4.19 6.17 -17.26
CA SER A 268 2.88 6.03 -16.62
C SER A 268 2.76 4.77 -15.75
N ASN A 269 3.36 3.66 -16.19
CA ASN A 269 3.44 2.42 -15.42
C ASN A 269 4.22 2.54 -14.09
N LYS A 270 5.10 3.55 -13.95
CA LYS A 270 5.89 3.78 -12.73
C LYS A 270 5.34 4.91 -11.86
N GLN A 271 4.44 5.73 -12.39
CA GLN A 271 3.81 6.81 -11.65
C GLN A 271 2.81 6.25 -10.64
N ARG A 272 2.78 6.86 -9.45
CA ARG A 272 1.81 6.51 -8.39
C ARG A 272 0.67 7.51 -8.26
N ASN A 273 0.87 8.74 -8.72
CA ASN A 273 -0.13 9.80 -8.69
C ASN A 273 -0.95 9.76 -9.99
N VAL A 274 -2.28 9.65 -9.84
CA VAL A 274 -3.22 9.61 -10.97
C VAL A 274 -3.22 10.89 -11.81
N GLU A 275 -2.96 12.05 -11.19
CA GLU A 275 -2.88 13.34 -11.89
C GLU A 275 -1.67 13.36 -12.83
N GLU A 276 -0.52 12.87 -12.38
CA GLU A 276 0.68 12.78 -13.24
C GLU A 276 0.53 11.76 -14.38
N ILE A 277 -0.22 10.68 -14.15
CA ILE A 277 -0.60 9.75 -15.23
C ILE A 277 -1.50 10.49 -16.21
N GLY A 278 -2.47 11.28 -15.73
CA GLY A 278 -3.33 12.13 -16.56
C GLY A 278 -2.56 13.12 -17.44
N GLU A 279 -1.50 13.75 -16.91
CA GLU A 279 -0.58 14.58 -17.70
C GLU A 279 0.09 13.78 -18.81
N THR A 280 0.57 12.58 -18.49
CA THR A 280 1.20 11.66 -19.46
C THR A 280 0.22 11.22 -20.55
N VAL A 281 -1.03 10.92 -20.18
CA VAL A 281 -2.14 10.63 -21.11
C VAL A 281 -2.36 11.80 -22.06
N ASN A 282 -2.35 13.04 -21.57
CA ASN A 282 -2.51 14.22 -22.40
C ASN A 282 -1.36 14.39 -23.41
N SER A 283 -0.12 14.10 -23.03
CA SER A 283 1.02 14.13 -23.96
C SER A 283 0.88 13.07 -25.06
N VAL A 284 0.49 11.83 -24.73
CA VAL A 284 0.27 10.79 -25.74
C VAL A 284 -0.96 11.09 -26.62
N LYS A 285 -2.00 11.71 -26.06
CA LYS A 285 -3.16 12.18 -26.82
C LYS A 285 -2.77 13.20 -27.89
N GLN A 286 -1.90 14.17 -27.56
CA GLN A 286 -1.40 15.15 -28.53
C GLN A 286 -0.64 14.47 -29.67
N ILE A 287 0.19 13.48 -29.35
CA ILE A 287 0.90 12.66 -30.34
C ILE A 287 -0.09 11.93 -31.25
N PHE A 288 -1.11 11.29 -30.69
CA PHE A 288 -2.14 10.59 -31.48
C PHE A 288 -2.94 11.52 -32.39
N GLU A 289 -3.28 12.73 -31.93
CA GLU A 289 -3.98 13.73 -32.74
C GLU A 289 -3.18 14.14 -33.99
N GLN A 290 -1.84 14.06 -33.93
CA GLN A 290 -0.96 14.29 -35.07
C GLN A 290 -0.92 13.09 -36.03
N PHE A 291 -0.98 11.86 -35.52
CA PHE A 291 -0.85 10.61 -36.30
C PHE A 291 -2.11 9.73 -36.19
N LYS A 292 -3.28 10.30 -36.50
CA LYS A 292 -4.60 9.66 -36.24
C LYS A 292 -4.84 8.30 -36.89
N GLN A 293 -4.07 7.95 -37.92
CA GLN A 293 -4.17 6.70 -38.68
C GLN A 293 -3.11 5.67 -38.29
N SER A 294 -2.14 6.04 -37.45
CA SER A 294 -1.11 5.12 -36.97
C SER A 294 -1.69 4.19 -35.93
N GLU A 295 -1.70 2.89 -36.22
CA GLU A 295 -2.12 1.85 -35.29
C GLU A 295 -1.13 1.73 -34.11
N ASP A 296 0.17 1.84 -34.36
CA ASP A 296 1.21 1.75 -33.32
C ASP A 296 1.07 2.88 -32.28
N ILE A 297 0.77 4.10 -32.73
CA ILE A 297 0.53 5.23 -31.84
C ILE A 297 -0.81 5.12 -31.13
N ALA A 298 -1.86 4.64 -31.80
CA ALA A 298 -3.14 4.34 -31.16
C ALA A 298 -2.98 3.31 -30.04
N LEU A 299 -2.17 2.28 -30.27
CA LEU A 299 -1.85 1.28 -29.26
C LEU A 299 -1.18 1.92 -28.04
N GLN A 300 -0.18 2.80 -28.23
CA GLN A 300 0.44 3.51 -27.10
C GLN A 300 -0.57 4.36 -26.32
N TYR A 301 -1.51 5.03 -27.01
CA TYR A 301 -2.55 5.81 -26.33
C TYR A 301 -3.49 4.92 -25.52
N THR A 302 -3.90 3.77 -26.05
CA THR A 302 -4.74 2.82 -25.29
C THR A 302 -4.00 2.22 -24.09
N MET A 303 -2.69 1.99 -24.18
CA MET A 303 -1.89 1.52 -23.04
C MET A 303 -1.83 2.55 -21.91
N VAL A 304 -1.63 3.84 -22.22
CA VAL A 304 -1.60 4.87 -21.17
C VAL A 304 -3.00 5.13 -20.57
N LEU A 305 -4.07 5.00 -21.37
CA LEU A 305 -5.45 5.04 -20.87
C LEU A 305 -5.76 3.85 -19.94
N TYR A 306 -5.29 2.65 -20.30
CA TYR A 306 -5.37 1.49 -19.41
C TYR A 306 -4.67 1.77 -18.07
N ASN A 307 -3.45 2.29 -18.09
CA ASN A 307 -2.70 2.63 -16.89
C ASN A 307 -3.41 3.69 -16.03
N LEU A 308 -4.00 4.71 -16.67
CA LEU A 308 -4.82 5.71 -15.98
C LEU A 308 -6.03 5.06 -15.30
N SER A 309 -6.79 4.23 -16.03
CA SER A 309 -7.97 3.57 -15.47
C SER A 309 -7.63 2.66 -14.27
N ASN A 310 -6.47 2.00 -14.31
CA ASN A 310 -5.98 1.19 -13.20
C ASN A 310 -5.59 2.02 -11.97
N GLY A 311 -5.10 3.25 -12.16
CA GLY A 311 -4.75 4.18 -11.07
C GLY A 311 -5.94 4.96 -10.48
N GLN A 312 -7.09 4.97 -11.15
CA GLN A 312 -8.27 5.73 -10.73
C GLN A 312 -9.08 4.95 -9.68
N ASN A 313 -9.20 5.49 -8.46
CA ASN A 313 -10.03 4.91 -7.41
C ASN A 313 -11.52 5.29 -7.54
N ASP A 314 -11.83 6.45 -8.14
CA ASP A 314 -13.21 6.85 -8.41
C ASP A 314 -13.77 6.07 -9.61
N ILE A 315 -14.88 5.36 -9.39
CA ILE A 315 -15.48 4.49 -10.39
C ILE A 315 -16.06 5.27 -11.59
N LYS A 316 -16.50 6.52 -11.39
CA LYS A 316 -17.09 7.34 -12.48
C LYS A 316 -15.99 7.82 -13.42
N GLU A 317 -14.88 8.32 -12.88
CA GLU A 317 -13.70 8.69 -13.65
C GLU A 317 -13.10 7.49 -14.37
N ARG A 318 -13.04 6.32 -13.70
CA ARG A 318 -12.60 5.06 -14.34
C ARG A 318 -13.48 4.68 -15.53
N LYS A 319 -14.82 4.70 -15.37
CA LYS A 319 -15.77 4.41 -16.45
C LYS A 319 -15.58 5.37 -17.62
N LYS A 320 -15.34 6.66 -17.37
CA LYS A 320 -15.07 7.66 -18.44
C LYS A 320 -13.81 7.32 -19.24
N THR A 321 -12.71 6.98 -18.57
CA THR A 321 -11.47 6.54 -19.24
C THR A 321 -11.71 5.27 -20.08
N ILE A 322 -12.51 4.33 -19.55
CA ILE A 322 -12.87 3.09 -20.25
C ILE A 322 -13.74 3.36 -21.49
N SER A 323 -14.66 4.34 -21.44
CA SER A 323 -15.40 4.77 -22.63
C SER A 323 -14.50 5.36 -23.72
N GLU A 324 -13.39 6.01 -23.35
CA GLU A 324 -12.39 6.41 -24.34
C GLU A 324 -11.72 5.19 -24.99
N LEU A 325 -11.35 4.15 -24.22
CA LEU A 325 -10.81 2.89 -24.75
C LEU A 325 -11.80 2.19 -25.70
N GLU A 326 -13.08 2.17 -25.38
CA GLU A 326 -14.14 1.63 -26.25
C GLU A 326 -14.20 2.36 -27.59
N ALA A 327 -14.09 3.68 -27.60
CA ALA A 327 -14.07 4.44 -28.85
C ALA A 327 -12.88 4.04 -29.77
N PHE A 328 -11.74 3.66 -29.18
CA PHE A 328 -10.57 3.18 -29.93
C PHE A 328 -10.80 1.78 -30.53
N THR A 329 -11.43 0.86 -29.81
CA THR A 329 -11.73 -0.48 -30.36
C THR A 329 -12.71 -0.40 -31.54
N LEU A 330 -13.67 0.53 -31.50
CA LEU A 330 -14.56 0.82 -32.62
C LEU A 330 -13.85 1.44 -33.82
N LYS A 331 -12.80 2.25 -33.59
CA LYS A 331 -12.01 2.88 -34.65
C LYS A 331 -11.03 1.89 -35.29
N PHE A 332 -10.39 1.04 -34.50
CA PHE A 332 -9.37 0.07 -34.93
C PHE A 332 -9.89 -1.38 -34.79
N GLN A 333 -10.97 -1.69 -35.51
CA GLN A 333 -11.74 -2.94 -35.36
C GLN A 333 -10.96 -4.23 -35.67
N HIS A 334 -9.82 -4.13 -36.34
CA HIS A 334 -8.99 -5.31 -36.64
C HIS A 334 -7.75 -5.42 -35.73
N SER A 335 -7.58 -4.49 -34.78
CA SER A 335 -6.44 -4.46 -33.88
C SER A 335 -6.74 -5.22 -32.59
N GLU A 336 -6.24 -6.46 -32.52
CA GLU A 336 -6.34 -7.29 -31.31
C GLU A 336 -5.68 -6.62 -30.10
N CYS A 337 -4.51 -5.98 -30.30
CA CYS A 337 -3.75 -5.33 -29.24
C CYS A 337 -4.52 -4.18 -28.57
N VAL A 338 -5.25 -3.38 -29.36
CA VAL A 338 -6.12 -2.30 -28.87
C VAL A 338 -7.32 -2.87 -28.12
N ALA A 339 -7.98 -3.88 -28.70
CA ALA A 339 -9.11 -4.56 -28.07
C ALA A 339 -8.74 -5.21 -26.73
N LEU A 340 -7.53 -5.76 -26.63
CA LEU A 340 -7.00 -6.35 -25.42
C LEU A 340 -6.82 -5.32 -24.28
N GLN A 341 -6.41 -4.08 -24.57
CA GLN A 341 -6.32 -3.04 -23.53
C GLN A 341 -7.71 -2.68 -22.97
N TYR A 342 -8.72 -2.58 -23.83
CA TYR A 342 -10.10 -2.36 -23.40
C TYR A 342 -10.61 -3.51 -22.53
N ALA A 343 -10.41 -4.77 -22.96
CA ALA A 343 -10.78 -5.95 -22.18
C ALA A 343 -10.08 -6.01 -20.81
N ARG A 344 -8.79 -5.65 -20.73
CA ARG A 344 -8.05 -5.55 -19.45
C ARG A 344 -8.65 -4.50 -18.52
N ALA A 345 -9.01 -3.33 -19.06
CA ALA A 345 -9.62 -2.26 -18.26
C ALA A 345 -11.01 -2.66 -17.74
N LEU A 346 -11.82 -3.36 -18.55
CA LEU A 346 -13.13 -3.89 -18.16
C LEU A 346 -13.02 -4.95 -17.06
N VAL A 347 -12.03 -5.86 -17.12
CA VAL A 347 -11.79 -6.82 -16.03
C VAL A 347 -11.50 -6.08 -14.73
N ASN A 348 -10.63 -5.08 -14.74
CA ASN A 348 -10.31 -4.29 -13.54
C ASN A 348 -11.53 -3.49 -13.04
N LEU A 349 -12.40 -3.03 -13.93
CA LEU A 349 -13.67 -2.40 -13.55
C LEU A 349 -14.60 -3.40 -12.83
N SER A 350 -14.70 -4.63 -13.33
CA SER A 350 -15.56 -5.67 -12.74
C SER A 350 -15.16 -6.10 -11.33
N VAL A 351 -13.89 -5.90 -10.94
CA VAL A 351 -13.41 -6.16 -9.58
C VAL A 351 -13.94 -5.12 -8.58
N GLU A 352 -13.98 -3.85 -8.99
CA GLU A 352 -14.42 -2.74 -8.13
C GLU A 352 -15.95 -2.55 -8.09
N GLN A 353 -16.66 -3.13 -9.06
CA GLN A 353 -18.11 -3.06 -9.10
C GLN A 353 -18.74 -3.88 -7.96
N ILE A 354 -19.75 -3.30 -7.32
CA ILE A 354 -20.49 -3.95 -6.22
C ILE A 354 -21.79 -4.58 -6.75
N ASN A 355 -22.43 -3.94 -7.74
CA ASN A 355 -23.69 -4.40 -8.33
C ASN A 355 -23.44 -5.51 -9.37
N VAL A 356 -24.07 -6.67 -9.18
CA VAL A 356 -24.00 -7.82 -10.09
C VAL A 356 -24.50 -7.51 -11.50
N GLU A 357 -25.50 -6.64 -11.65
CA GLU A 357 -26.03 -6.23 -12.96
C GLU A 357 -24.99 -5.43 -13.76
N GLU A 358 -24.29 -4.49 -13.12
CA GLU A 358 -23.22 -3.71 -13.76
C GLU A 358 -22.01 -4.58 -14.15
N ILE A 359 -21.70 -5.59 -13.34
CA ILE A 359 -20.68 -6.59 -13.69
C ILE A 359 -21.14 -7.39 -14.91
N GLY A 360 -22.42 -7.77 -14.97
CA GLY A 360 -23.02 -8.45 -16.13
C GLY A 360 -22.89 -7.64 -17.42
N GLU A 361 -23.17 -6.33 -17.37
CA GLU A 361 -22.95 -5.42 -18.51
C GLU A 361 -21.48 -5.40 -18.95
N THR A 362 -20.56 -5.31 -17.99
CA THR A 362 -19.11 -5.32 -18.24
C THR A 362 -18.65 -6.64 -18.86
N VAL A 363 -19.17 -7.77 -18.39
CA VAL A 363 -18.94 -9.12 -18.94
C VAL A 363 -19.46 -9.19 -20.38
N ASN A 364 -20.64 -8.66 -20.67
CA ASN A 364 -21.20 -8.62 -22.02
C ASN A 364 -20.34 -7.81 -22.99
N SER A 365 -19.78 -6.67 -22.55
CA SER A 365 -18.83 -5.91 -23.36
C SER A 365 -17.58 -6.73 -23.70
N ILE A 366 -17.01 -7.47 -22.74
CA ILE A 366 -15.86 -8.35 -23.00
C ILE A 366 -16.24 -9.53 -23.90
N GLN A 367 -17.45 -10.08 -23.74
CA GLN A 367 -17.96 -11.14 -24.61
C GLN A 367 -17.98 -10.69 -26.07
N GLN A 368 -18.46 -9.48 -26.36
CA GLN A 368 -18.48 -8.93 -27.72
C GLN A 368 -17.07 -8.84 -28.31
N ILE A 369 -16.08 -8.43 -27.51
CA ILE A 369 -14.67 -8.42 -27.93
C ILE A 369 -14.17 -9.84 -28.23
N PHE A 370 -14.50 -10.81 -27.37
CA PHE A 370 -14.14 -12.21 -27.59
C PHE A 370 -14.78 -12.80 -28.85
N GLU A 371 -16.03 -12.48 -29.13
CA GLU A 371 -16.73 -12.92 -30.35
C GLU A 371 -16.09 -12.37 -31.63
N GLN A 372 -15.49 -11.18 -31.56
CA GLN A 372 -14.71 -10.58 -32.64
C GLN A 372 -13.33 -11.24 -32.80
N PHE A 373 -12.65 -11.57 -31.70
CA PHE A 373 -11.31 -12.14 -31.68
C PHE A 373 -11.28 -13.58 -31.13
N LYS A 374 -12.10 -14.46 -31.71
CA LYS A 374 -12.32 -15.82 -31.17
C LYS A 374 -11.05 -16.65 -30.97
N GLN A 375 -10.01 -16.42 -31.77
CA GLN A 375 -8.75 -17.19 -31.70
C GLN A 375 -7.74 -16.62 -30.69
N SER A 376 -8.02 -15.46 -30.08
CA SER A 376 -7.14 -14.81 -29.11
C SER A 376 -7.30 -15.45 -27.74
N GLU A 377 -6.27 -16.18 -27.29
CA GLU A 377 -6.22 -16.74 -25.94
C GLU A 377 -6.19 -15.64 -24.87
N ASP A 378 -5.49 -14.53 -25.12
CA ASP A 378 -5.40 -13.41 -24.19
C ASP A 378 -6.76 -12.76 -23.93
N ILE A 379 -7.57 -12.55 -24.97
CA ILE A 379 -8.93 -12.00 -24.84
C ILE A 379 -9.87 -13.02 -24.20
N ALA A 380 -9.76 -14.30 -24.57
CA ALA A 380 -10.52 -15.39 -23.95
C ALA A 380 -10.27 -15.47 -22.44
N LEU A 381 -9.01 -15.31 -22.02
CA LEU A 381 -8.63 -15.25 -20.62
C LEU A 381 -9.27 -14.05 -19.91
N ARG A 382 -9.29 -12.85 -20.51
CA ARG A 382 -9.99 -11.68 -19.93
C ARG A 382 -11.47 -11.93 -19.78
N TYR A 383 -12.11 -12.57 -20.76
CA TYR A 383 -13.52 -12.93 -20.66
C TYR A 383 -13.78 -13.90 -19.50
N ALA A 384 -12.96 -14.95 -19.39
CA ALA A 384 -13.05 -15.91 -18.28
C ALA A 384 -12.81 -15.26 -16.90
N MET A 385 -11.88 -14.30 -16.81
CA MET A 385 -11.64 -13.54 -15.57
C MET A 385 -12.85 -12.70 -15.15
N ALA A 386 -13.51 -12.02 -16.09
CA ALA A 386 -14.70 -11.24 -15.78
C ALA A 386 -15.88 -12.13 -15.36
N LEU A 387 -16.03 -13.31 -15.98
CA LEU A 387 -17.01 -14.32 -15.57
C LEU A 387 -16.74 -14.85 -14.14
N VAL A 388 -15.47 -15.00 -13.75
CA VAL A 388 -15.11 -15.33 -12.35
C VAL A 388 -15.60 -14.24 -11.39
N ASN A 389 -15.34 -12.97 -11.71
CA ASN A 389 -15.78 -11.84 -10.89
C ASN A 389 -17.32 -11.78 -10.77
N LEU A 390 -18.03 -12.03 -11.86
CA LEU A 390 -19.49 -12.15 -11.86
C LEU A 390 -19.98 -13.28 -10.94
N SER A 391 -19.43 -14.49 -11.10
CA SER A 391 -19.82 -15.66 -10.30
C SER A 391 -19.59 -15.49 -8.79
N ALA A 392 -18.60 -14.68 -8.40
CA ALA A 392 -18.30 -14.41 -7.00
C ALA A 392 -19.39 -13.53 -6.34
N LYS A 393 -20.09 -12.69 -7.13
CA LYS A 393 -21.15 -11.78 -6.66
C LYS A 393 -22.56 -12.35 -6.86
N GLN A 394 -22.73 -13.30 -7.77
CA GLN A 394 -24.01 -13.99 -7.95
C GLN A 394 -24.41 -14.79 -6.70
N ILE A 395 -25.72 -14.81 -6.44
CA ILE A 395 -26.35 -15.53 -5.33
C ILE A 395 -27.17 -16.72 -5.84
N ASN A 396 -27.78 -16.59 -7.03
CA ASN A 396 -28.57 -17.63 -7.65
C ASN A 396 -27.68 -18.72 -8.26
N VAL A 397 -27.91 -19.98 -7.87
CA VAL A 397 -27.14 -21.15 -8.33
C VAL A 397 -27.31 -21.40 -9.83
N GLU A 398 -28.48 -21.11 -10.40
CA GLU A 398 -28.76 -21.29 -11.83
C GLU A 398 -27.94 -20.31 -12.68
N GLU A 399 -27.89 -19.03 -12.30
CA GLU A 399 -27.09 -17.98 -12.96
C GLU A 399 -25.59 -18.27 -12.89
N ILE A 400 -25.10 -18.79 -11.76
CA ILE A 400 -23.71 -19.24 -11.64
C ILE A 400 -23.47 -20.44 -12.56
N GLY A 401 -24.44 -21.36 -12.68
CA GLY A 401 -24.38 -22.48 -13.61
C GLY A 401 -24.24 -22.04 -15.08
N GLU A 402 -24.97 -21.00 -15.50
CA GLU A 402 -24.80 -20.39 -16.83
C GLU A 402 -23.40 -19.81 -17.01
N THR A 403 -22.91 -19.09 -16.00
CA THR A 403 -21.55 -18.51 -15.98
C THR A 403 -20.47 -19.59 -16.09
N VAL A 404 -20.63 -20.71 -15.36
CA VAL A 404 -19.75 -21.89 -15.44
C VAL A 404 -19.76 -22.49 -16.84
N ASN A 405 -20.94 -22.61 -17.47
CA ASN A 405 -21.04 -23.12 -18.84
C ASN A 405 -20.32 -22.22 -19.85
N SER A 406 -20.40 -20.89 -19.69
CA SER A 406 -19.66 -19.97 -20.55
C SER A 406 -18.14 -20.14 -20.40
N VAL A 407 -17.61 -20.24 -19.17
CA VAL A 407 -16.16 -20.49 -18.95
C VAL A 407 -15.75 -21.87 -19.47
N LYS A 408 -16.62 -22.90 -19.32
CA LYS A 408 -16.38 -24.23 -19.87
C LYS A 408 -16.21 -24.20 -21.39
N GLN A 409 -17.07 -23.47 -22.11
CA GLN A 409 -16.94 -23.33 -23.57
C GLN A 409 -15.61 -22.67 -23.96
N ILE A 410 -15.16 -21.66 -23.22
CA ILE A 410 -13.85 -21.03 -23.42
C ILE A 410 -12.73 -22.05 -23.20
N PHE A 411 -12.78 -22.82 -22.11
CA PHE A 411 -11.79 -23.86 -21.82
C PHE A 411 -11.78 -24.99 -22.87
N GLU A 412 -12.93 -25.38 -23.38
CA GLU A 412 -13.04 -26.38 -24.45
C GLU A 412 -12.41 -25.89 -25.76
N GLN A 413 -12.38 -24.58 -25.99
CA GLN A 413 -11.67 -23.99 -27.11
C GLN A 413 -10.15 -23.94 -26.86
N PHE A 414 -9.72 -23.57 -25.65
CA PHE A 414 -8.30 -23.41 -25.27
C PHE A 414 -7.84 -24.49 -24.28
N LYS A 415 -8.00 -25.77 -24.67
CA LYS A 415 -7.82 -26.92 -23.76
C LYS A 415 -6.43 -27.06 -23.13
N GLN A 416 -5.40 -26.43 -23.69
CA GLN A 416 -4.03 -26.52 -23.19
C GLN A 416 -3.65 -25.33 -22.28
N SER A 417 -4.52 -24.32 -22.18
CA SER A 417 -4.28 -23.13 -21.37
C SER A 417 -4.52 -23.43 -19.89
N GLU A 418 -3.44 -23.40 -19.11
CA GLU A 418 -3.52 -23.54 -17.65
C GLU A 418 -4.25 -22.36 -17.00
N ASP A 419 -4.01 -21.13 -17.47
CA ASP A 419 -4.66 -19.93 -16.95
C ASP A 419 -6.19 -19.96 -17.12
N ILE A 420 -6.68 -20.42 -18.29
CA ILE A 420 -8.12 -20.57 -18.52
C ILE A 420 -8.68 -21.74 -17.70
N ALA A 421 -7.95 -22.84 -17.56
CA ALA A 421 -8.34 -23.96 -16.70
C ALA A 421 -8.49 -23.53 -15.24
N LEU A 422 -7.59 -22.66 -14.75
CA LEU A 422 -7.69 -22.06 -13.42
C LEU A 422 -8.97 -21.22 -13.28
N ARG A 423 -9.31 -20.38 -14.27
CA ARG A 423 -10.58 -19.63 -14.23
C ARG A 423 -11.79 -20.56 -14.21
N TYR A 424 -11.74 -21.67 -14.93
CA TYR A 424 -12.80 -22.68 -14.90
C TYR A 424 -12.91 -23.34 -13.50
N ALA A 425 -11.79 -23.69 -12.88
CA ALA A 425 -11.78 -24.20 -11.51
C ALA A 425 -12.35 -23.19 -10.50
N MET A 426 -12.05 -21.89 -10.65
CA MET A 426 -12.57 -20.84 -9.77
C MET A 426 -14.09 -20.67 -9.86
N VAL A 427 -14.67 -20.66 -11.07
CA VAL A 427 -16.14 -20.58 -11.21
C VAL A 427 -16.85 -21.84 -10.69
N LEU A 428 -16.24 -23.02 -10.88
CA LEU A 428 -16.73 -24.27 -10.31
C LEU A 428 -16.68 -24.25 -8.78
N TYR A 429 -15.61 -23.72 -8.19
CA TYR A 429 -15.51 -23.51 -6.75
C TYR A 429 -16.65 -22.60 -6.25
N ASN A 430 -16.88 -21.45 -6.89
CA ASN A 430 -17.97 -20.54 -6.54
C ASN A 430 -19.35 -21.22 -6.62
N LEU A 431 -19.60 -22.00 -7.68
CA LEU A 431 -20.82 -22.80 -7.82
C LEU A 431 -20.97 -23.82 -6.68
N SER A 432 -19.91 -24.58 -6.39
CA SER A 432 -19.92 -25.61 -5.34
C SER A 432 -20.25 -25.03 -3.96
N ASN A 433 -19.78 -23.83 -3.66
CA ASN A 433 -20.02 -23.15 -2.38
C ASN A 433 -21.48 -22.72 -2.20
N ARG A 434 -22.15 -22.36 -3.30
CA ARG A 434 -23.55 -21.90 -3.31
C ARG A 434 -24.55 -23.05 -3.38
N ARG A 435 -24.15 -24.23 -3.87
CA ARG A 435 -24.99 -25.43 -3.87
C ARG A 435 -25.28 -25.91 -2.45
N ASN A 436 -26.56 -26.09 -2.12
CA ASN A 436 -26.98 -26.62 -0.82
C ASN A 436 -27.03 -28.16 -0.78
N ASP A 437 -27.33 -28.80 -1.91
CA ASP A 437 -27.35 -30.26 -2.00
C ASP A 437 -25.92 -30.83 -2.08
N ILE A 438 -25.64 -31.82 -1.22
CA ILE A 438 -24.30 -32.41 -1.10
C ILE A 438 -23.92 -33.20 -2.35
N LYS A 439 -24.87 -33.88 -2.99
CA LYS A 439 -24.60 -34.71 -4.18
C LYS A 439 -24.25 -33.81 -5.37
N GLU A 440 -25.05 -32.80 -5.62
CA GLU A 440 -24.80 -31.77 -6.63
C GLU A 440 -23.46 -31.05 -6.39
N ARG A 441 -23.11 -30.76 -5.13
CA ARG A 441 -21.81 -30.18 -4.78
C ARG A 441 -20.64 -31.12 -5.13
N LYS A 442 -20.75 -32.42 -4.81
CA LYS A 442 -19.73 -33.43 -5.14
C LYS A 442 -19.54 -33.55 -6.67
N GLU A 443 -20.62 -33.49 -7.45
CA GLU A 443 -20.56 -33.51 -8.91
C GLU A 443 -19.74 -32.32 -9.45
N THR A 444 -20.00 -31.10 -8.97
CA THR A 444 -19.21 -29.90 -9.35
C THR A 444 -17.74 -30.03 -8.95
N ILE A 445 -17.46 -30.57 -7.76
CA ILE A 445 -16.10 -30.76 -7.25
C ILE A 445 -15.31 -31.78 -8.09
N SER A 446 -15.98 -32.82 -8.61
CA SER A 446 -15.35 -33.82 -9.51
C SER A 446 -14.88 -33.21 -10.84
N GLU A 447 -15.51 -32.13 -11.31
CA GLU A 447 -14.99 -31.38 -12.46
C GLU A 447 -13.67 -30.67 -12.12
N ILE A 448 -13.55 -30.09 -10.93
CA ILE A 448 -12.29 -29.45 -10.46
C ILE A 448 -11.20 -30.51 -10.27
N GLU A 449 -11.54 -31.70 -9.77
CA GLU A 449 -10.64 -32.84 -9.69
C GLU A 449 -10.11 -33.23 -11.07
N THR A 450 -10.98 -33.30 -12.07
CA THR A 450 -10.60 -33.61 -13.46
C THR A 450 -9.61 -32.58 -14.01
N LEU A 451 -9.79 -31.30 -13.72
CA LEU A 451 -8.84 -30.24 -14.08
C LEU A 451 -7.50 -30.42 -13.34
N THR A 452 -7.52 -30.74 -12.05
CA THR A 452 -6.32 -30.97 -11.23
C THR A 452 -5.51 -32.18 -11.74
N LEU A 453 -6.19 -33.24 -12.19
CA LEU A 453 -5.55 -34.42 -12.79
C LEU A 453 -4.95 -34.14 -14.17
N LYS A 454 -5.55 -33.22 -14.93
CA LYS A 454 -5.04 -32.78 -16.23
C LYS A 454 -3.83 -31.86 -16.09
N PHE A 455 -3.88 -30.89 -15.17
CA PHE A 455 -2.82 -29.91 -14.92
C PHE A 455 -2.06 -30.27 -13.64
N GLN A 456 -1.34 -31.39 -13.68
CA GLN A 456 -0.77 -32.03 -12.50
C GLN A 456 0.28 -31.19 -11.74
N HIS A 457 0.88 -30.21 -12.40
CA HIS A 457 1.89 -29.33 -11.83
C HIS A 457 1.34 -27.96 -11.41
N SER A 458 0.04 -27.72 -11.64
CA SER A 458 -0.60 -26.45 -11.27
C SER A 458 -1.00 -26.44 -9.79
N GLU A 459 -0.24 -25.69 -9.00
CA GLU A 459 -0.55 -25.49 -7.58
C GLU A 459 -1.87 -24.74 -7.39
N ASP A 460 -2.13 -23.71 -8.20
CA ASP A 460 -3.33 -22.87 -8.08
C ASP A 460 -4.62 -23.64 -8.32
N ILE A 461 -4.64 -24.54 -9.32
CA ILE A 461 -5.80 -25.40 -9.59
C ILE A 461 -5.99 -26.40 -8.44
N ALA A 462 -4.91 -27.00 -7.94
CA ALA A 462 -4.94 -27.91 -6.81
C ALA A 462 -5.42 -27.23 -5.51
N LEU A 463 -5.09 -25.94 -5.33
CA LEU A 463 -5.59 -25.12 -4.24
C LEU A 463 -7.11 -24.92 -4.36
N GLN A 464 -7.64 -24.58 -5.54
CA GLN A 464 -9.09 -24.47 -5.75
C GLN A 464 -9.82 -25.78 -5.43
N TYR A 465 -9.25 -26.92 -5.83
CA TYR A 465 -9.80 -28.23 -5.48
C TYR A 465 -9.80 -28.47 -3.96
N SER A 466 -8.69 -28.16 -3.29
CA SER A 466 -8.55 -28.29 -1.83
C SER A 466 -9.55 -27.42 -1.08
N MET A 467 -9.73 -26.16 -1.50
CA MET A 467 -10.71 -25.23 -0.91
C MET A 467 -12.14 -25.75 -1.09
N ALA A 468 -12.48 -26.30 -2.26
CA ALA A 468 -13.80 -26.88 -2.52
C ALA A 468 -14.06 -28.11 -1.63
N LEU A 469 -13.05 -28.98 -1.44
CA LEU A 469 -13.12 -30.14 -0.56
C LEU A 469 -13.25 -29.75 0.92
N VAL A 470 -12.56 -28.71 1.38
CA VAL A 470 -12.74 -28.16 2.74
C VAL A 470 -14.17 -27.71 2.95
N ASN A 471 -14.73 -26.93 2.01
CA ASN A 471 -16.11 -26.48 2.09
C ASN A 471 -17.14 -27.62 2.00
N LEU A 472 -16.81 -28.72 1.30
CA LEU A 472 -17.60 -29.95 1.33
C LEU A 472 -17.54 -30.59 2.72
N SER A 473 -16.35 -30.76 3.30
CA SER A 473 -16.16 -31.38 4.61
C SER A 473 -16.93 -30.66 5.73
N ALA A 474 -17.01 -29.31 5.66
CA ALA A 474 -17.76 -28.50 6.61
C ALA A 474 -19.30 -28.64 6.51
N LYS A 475 -19.81 -29.21 5.41
CA LYS A 475 -21.25 -29.47 5.20
C LYS A 475 -21.63 -30.95 5.39
N GLN A 476 -20.65 -31.85 5.40
CA GLN A 476 -20.88 -33.25 5.65
C GLN A 476 -21.11 -33.49 7.15
N ILE A 477 -21.97 -34.44 7.47
CA ILE A 477 -22.27 -34.85 8.86
C ILE A 477 -21.75 -36.27 9.11
N ASN A 478 -21.61 -37.09 8.06
CA ASN A 478 -21.07 -38.44 8.18
C ASN A 478 -19.54 -38.40 8.27
N VAL A 479 -19.00 -38.84 9.42
CA VAL A 479 -17.56 -38.89 9.70
C VAL A 479 -16.76 -39.72 8.70
N GLU A 480 -17.35 -40.77 8.11
CA GLU A 480 -16.67 -41.60 7.10
C GLU A 480 -16.51 -40.84 5.79
N GLU A 481 -17.54 -40.10 5.35
CA GLU A 481 -17.46 -39.28 4.14
C GLU A 481 -16.54 -38.07 4.31
N ILE A 482 -16.48 -37.48 5.50
CA ILE A 482 -15.50 -36.43 5.81
C ILE A 482 -14.09 -37.03 5.73
N GLY A 483 -13.90 -38.25 6.25
CA GLY A 483 -12.63 -38.97 6.17
C GLY A 483 -12.16 -39.21 4.73
N GLU A 484 -13.06 -39.58 3.81
CA GLU A 484 -12.76 -39.69 2.38
C GLU A 484 -12.32 -38.35 1.78
N THR A 485 -13.03 -37.27 2.10
CA THR A 485 -12.73 -35.91 1.65
C THR A 485 -11.35 -35.44 2.15
N VAL A 486 -11.05 -35.68 3.43
CA VAL A 486 -9.74 -35.40 4.05
C VAL A 486 -8.63 -36.19 3.37
N ASN A 487 -8.89 -37.44 2.97
CA ASN A 487 -7.92 -38.28 2.26
C ASN A 487 -7.60 -37.73 0.86
N SER A 488 -8.60 -37.20 0.14
CA SER A 488 -8.36 -36.52 -1.14
C SER A 488 -7.45 -35.29 -0.96
N ILE A 489 -7.70 -34.45 0.06
CA ILE A 489 -6.82 -33.30 0.36
C ILE A 489 -5.43 -33.77 0.79
N GLN A 490 -5.33 -34.86 1.57
CA GLN A 490 -4.05 -35.44 1.96
C GLN A 490 -3.19 -35.81 0.74
N GLN A 491 -3.78 -36.43 -0.29
CA GLN A 491 -3.06 -36.77 -1.51
C GLN A 491 -2.53 -35.53 -2.24
N ILE A 492 -3.30 -34.44 -2.25
CA ILE A 492 -2.86 -33.14 -2.81
C ILE A 492 -1.69 -32.59 -1.99
N PHE A 493 -1.81 -32.55 -0.66
CA PHE A 493 -0.77 -32.08 0.24
C PHE A 493 0.53 -32.91 0.12
N GLU A 494 0.42 -34.23 -0.02
CA GLU A 494 1.59 -35.10 -0.21
C GLU A 494 2.28 -34.89 -1.56
N LYS A 495 1.53 -34.47 -2.58
CA LYS A 495 2.06 -34.11 -3.90
C LYS A 495 2.77 -32.75 -3.88
N PHE A 496 2.16 -31.76 -3.22
CA PHE A 496 2.66 -30.39 -3.10
C PHE A 496 3.11 -30.14 -1.66
N LYS A 497 4.22 -30.71 -1.18
CA LYS A 497 4.58 -30.67 0.26
C LYS A 497 5.01 -29.30 0.82
N GLN A 498 5.12 -28.27 -0.01
CA GLN A 498 5.73 -26.98 0.31
C GLN A 498 4.79 -25.78 0.47
N PRO A 499 3.62 -25.69 -0.18
CA PRO A 499 2.85 -24.47 -0.16
C PRO A 499 1.93 -24.46 1.07
N GLU A 500 2.12 -23.42 1.87
CA GLU A 500 1.47 -23.18 3.15
C GLU A 500 -0.05 -23.10 3.04
N ASN A 501 -0.57 -22.60 1.91
CA ASN A 501 -1.99 -22.54 1.57
C ASN A 501 -2.66 -23.93 1.53
N ILE A 502 -2.03 -24.95 0.91
CA ILE A 502 -2.54 -26.33 0.83
C ILE A 502 -2.41 -27.00 2.20
N ALA A 503 -1.32 -26.74 2.93
CA ALA A 503 -1.16 -27.23 4.30
C ALA A 503 -2.28 -26.70 5.21
N LEU A 504 -2.65 -25.43 5.07
CA LEU A 504 -3.77 -24.81 5.78
C LEU A 504 -5.10 -25.48 5.41
N GLN A 505 -5.36 -25.74 4.12
CA GLN A 505 -6.57 -26.47 3.71
C GLN A 505 -6.62 -27.88 4.30
N TYR A 506 -5.49 -28.60 4.32
CA TYR A 506 -5.44 -29.94 4.92
C TYR A 506 -5.68 -29.92 6.43
N SER A 507 -5.11 -28.95 7.14
CA SER A 507 -5.36 -28.73 8.56
C SER A 507 -6.83 -28.40 8.84
N MET A 508 -7.44 -27.53 8.04
CA MET A 508 -8.85 -27.17 8.20
C MET A 508 -9.79 -28.36 7.97
N ALA A 509 -9.49 -29.22 6.98
CA ALA A 509 -10.25 -30.45 6.78
C ALA A 509 -10.09 -31.46 7.92
N LEU A 510 -8.86 -31.62 8.45
CA LEU A 510 -8.61 -32.45 9.64
C LEU A 510 -9.35 -31.91 10.86
N PHE A 511 -9.45 -30.58 11.01
CA PHE A 511 -10.24 -29.96 12.05
C PHE A 511 -11.73 -30.26 11.90
N ASN A 512 -12.31 -30.08 10.70
CA ASN A 512 -13.70 -30.44 10.42
C ASN A 512 -13.98 -31.93 10.73
N LEU A 513 -13.06 -32.83 10.37
CA LEU A 513 -13.14 -34.25 10.75
C LEU A 513 -13.13 -34.43 12.28
N SER A 514 -12.24 -33.71 12.96
CA SER A 514 -12.12 -33.77 14.41
C SER A 514 -13.43 -33.38 15.09
N LEU A 515 -14.19 -32.42 14.54
CA LEU A 515 -15.48 -31.93 15.08
C LEU A 515 -16.61 -32.96 15.04
N GLU A 516 -16.58 -33.92 14.11
CA GLU A 516 -17.58 -34.98 14.03
C GLU A 516 -17.13 -36.31 14.65
N GLN A 517 -15.83 -36.46 14.94
CA GLN A 517 -15.30 -37.65 15.61
C GLN A 517 -15.77 -37.78 17.07
N THR A 518 -16.29 -38.95 17.41
CA THR A 518 -16.69 -39.34 18.77
C THR A 518 -15.77 -40.39 19.40
N ASN A 519 -15.14 -41.24 18.58
CA ASN A 519 -14.15 -42.22 19.02
C ASN A 519 -12.81 -41.52 19.32
N LEU A 520 -12.28 -41.78 20.53
CA LEU A 520 -11.09 -41.11 21.05
C LEU A 520 -9.81 -41.46 20.28
N ASP A 521 -9.63 -42.72 19.90
CA ASP A 521 -8.44 -43.18 19.16
C ASP A 521 -8.33 -42.48 17.79
N LYS A 522 -9.46 -42.41 17.05
CA LYS A 522 -9.52 -41.70 15.76
C LYS A 522 -9.25 -40.19 15.91
N LEU A 523 -9.71 -39.59 17.02
CA LEU A 523 -9.48 -38.18 17.32
C LEU A 523 -8.00 -37.92 17.66
N ASN A 524 -7.37 -38.81 18.42
CA ASN A 524 -5.94 -38.77 18.71
C ASN A 524 -5.07 -38.93 17.45
N ASP A 525 -5.48 -39.80 16.52
CA ASP A 525 -4.82 -39.94 15.22
C ASP A 525 -4.89 -38.64 14.41
N THR A 526 -6.07 -38.01 14.39
CA THR A 526 -6.31 -36.74 13.69
C THR A 526 -5.47 -35.60 14.30
N ALA A 527 -5.45 -35.46 15.62
CA ALA A 527 -4.60 -34.51 16.32
C ALA A 527 -3.10 -34.78 16.08
N SER A 528 -2.70 -36.04 15.96
CA SER A 528 -1.31 -36.41 15.64
C SER A 528 -0.90 -36.00 14.22
N LYS A 529 -1.83 -36.04 13.25
CA LYS A 529 -1.59 -35.49 11.90
C LYS A 529 -1.46 -33.97 11.94
N LEU A 530 -2.39 -33.28 12.60
CA LEU A 530 -2.35 -31.82 12.79
C LEU A 530 -1.05 -31.36 13.46
N LYS A 531 -0.58 -32.08 14.50
CA LYS A 531 0.71 -31.83 15.14
C LYS A 531 1.87 -31.85 14.14
N LYS A 532 1.92 -32.86 13.25
CA LYS A 532 2.99 -32.98 12.26
C LYS A 532 2.99 -31.79 11.29
N ILE A 533 1.82 -31.32 10.89
CA ILE A 533 1.69 -30.16 10.01
C ILE A 533 2.12 -28.89 10.76
N ALA A 534 1.63 -28.67 11.97
CA ALA A 534 1.98 -27.51 12.80
C ALA A 534 3.47 -27.45 13.18
N LEU A 535 4.18 -28.60 13.21
CA LEU A 535 5.64 -28.65 13.37
C LEU A 535 6.38 -28.33 12.08
N ASN A 536 5.82 -28.63 10.92
CA ASN A 536 6.43 -28.25 9.64
C ASN A 536 6.24 -26.74 9.36
N PHE A 537 5.15 -26.15 9.86
CA PHE A 537 4.79 -24.74 9.69
C PHE A 537 4.74 -24.00 11.04
N GLU A 538 5.83 -24.03 11.82
CA GLU A 538 5.85 -23.59 13.22
C GLU A 538 5.43 -22.13 13.46
N LYS A 539 5.55 -21.28 12.44
CA LYS A 539 5.19 -19.84 12.51
C LYS A 539 3.75 -19.56 12.09
N ASN A 540 3.04 -20.53 11.52
CA ASN A 540 1.66 -20.34 11.09
C ASN A 540 0.72 -20.56 12.28
N GLU A 541 0.08 -19.48 12.70
CA GLU A 541 -0.86 -19.46 13.83
C GLU A 541 -2.12 -20.28 13.53
N ASP A 542 -2.73 -20.11 12.36
CA ASP A 542 -3.99 -20.78 11.98
C ASP A 542 -3.86 -22.32 11.98
N ILE A 543 -2.77 -22.85 11.41
CA ILE A 543 -2.46 -24.28 11.43
C ILE A 543 -2.28 -24.78 12.87
N THR A 544 -1.61 -23.99 13.71
CA THR A 544 -1.41 -24.33 15.12
C THR A 544 -2.72 -24.28 15.90
N LEU A 545 -3.59 -23.32 15.59
CA LEU A 545 -4.90 -23.18 16.21
C LEU A 545 -5.75 -24.43 15.98
N TYR A 546 -5.83 -24.94 14.75
CA TYR A 546 -6.55 -26.19 14.48
C TYR A 546 -6.01 -27.39 15.28
N TYR A 547 -4.70 -27.45 15.52
CA TYR A 547 -4.12 -28.46 16.42
C TYR A 547 -4.56 -28.24 17.88
N ALA A 548 -4.54 -27.00 18.36
CA ALA A 548 -4.99 -26.66 19.72
C ALA A 548 -6.47 -26.98 19.93
N GLU A 549 -7.34 -26.65 18.98
CA GLU A 549 -8.78 -26.96 19.05
C GLU A 549 -9.05 -28.47 19.07
N ALA A 550 -8.31 -29.25 18.27
CA ALA A 550 -8.41 -30.71 18.31
C ALA A 550 -7.99 -31.28 19.68
N LEU A 551 -6.91 -30.74 20.29
CA LEU A 551 -6.49 -31.11 21.65
C LEU A 551 -7.55 -30.75 22.69
N ALA A 552 -8.11 -29.55 22.63
CA ALA A 552 -9.17 -29.12 23.54
C ALA A 552 -10.39 -30.05 23.44
N LYS A 553 -10.76 -30.45 22.21
CA LYS A 553 -11.84 -31.43 22.01
C LYS A 553 -11.52 -32.81 22.63
N ILE A 554 -10.27 -33.30 22.52
CA ILE A 554 -9.87 -34.57 23.15
C ILE A 554 -10.08 -34.52 24.66
N ILE A 555 -9.74 -33.40 25.32
CA ILE A 555 -9.92 -33.23 26.77
C ILE A 555 -11.37 -33.46 27.20
N THR A 556 -12.34 -32.90 26.45
CA THR A 556 -13.77 -33.04 26.78
C THR A 556 -14.28 -34.49 26.72
N LYS A 557 -13.59 -35.37 25.99
CA LYS A 557 -13.96 -36.78 25.81
C LYS A 557 -13.10 -37.76 26.62
N GLN A 558 -11.90 -37.33 27.00
CA GLN A 558 -10.94 -38.15 27.73
C GLN A 558 -11.44 -38.42 29.16
N GLN A 559 -11.32 -39.67 29.62
CA GLN A 559 -11.66 -40.07 30.99
C GLN A 559 -10.42 -40.31 31.85
N ASN A 560 -9.27 -40.62 31.23
CA ASN A 560 -8.02 -40.80 31.96
C ASN A 560 -7.41 -39.44 32.33
N GLU A 561 -7.22 -39.22 33.63
CA GLU A 561 -6.69 -37.98 34.19
C GLU A 561 -5.24 -37.70 33.81
N GLU A 562 -4.37 -38.71 33.83
CA GLU A 562 -2.96 -38.56 33.46
C GLU A 562 -2.83 -38.09 32.01
N GLU A 563 -3.64 -38.67 31.11
CA GLU A 563 -3.68 -38.29 29.70
C GLU A 563 -4.25 -36.87 29.48
N LYS A 564 -5.22 -36.42 30.29
CA LYS A 564 -5.68 -35.01 30.24
C LYS A 564 -4.57 -34.04 30.60
N PHE A 565 -3.80 -34.33 31.65
CA PHE A 565 -2.66 -33.50 32.04
C PHE A 565 -1.61 -33.40 30.93
N GLU A 566 -1.30 -34.51 30.25
CA GLU A 566 -0.40 -34.48 29.09
C GLU A 566 -0.90 -33.60 27.94
N ILE A 567 -2.21 -33.62 27.66
CA ILE A 567 -2.80 -32.80 26.60
C ILE A 567 -2.76 -31.32 26.97
N ILE A 568 -2.98 -30.98 28.24
CA ILE A 568 -2.90 -29.60 28.74
C ILE A 568 -1.46 -29.09 28.70
N ASP A 569 -0.47 -29.92 29.02
CA ASP A 569 0.94 -29.54 28.85
C ASP A 569 1.26 -29.23 27.38
N LYS A 570 0.70 -30.00 26.43
CA LYS A 570 0.81 -29.69 25.00
C LYS A 570 0.16 -28.35 24.66
N LEU A 571 -1.07 -28.08 25.13
CA LEU A 571 -1.75 -26.79 24.93
C LEU A 571 -0.96 -25.62 25.54
N LYS A 572 -0.40 -25.81 26.74
CA LYS A 572 0.45 -24.80 27.40
C LYS A 572 1.66 -24.46 26.54
N ARG A 573 2.37 -25.45 25.99
CA ARG A 573 3.49 -25.20 25.08
C ARG A 573 3.08 -24.44 23.82
N LEU A 574 1.87 -24.66 23.32
CA LEU A 574 1.33 -23.88 22.18
C LEU A 574 1.04 -22.43 22.58
N HIS A 575 0.41 -22.23 23.74
CA HIS A 575 0.17 -20.90 24.33
C HIS A 575 1.48 -20.14 24.58
N ASP A 576 2.48 -20.78 25.21
CA ASP A 576 3.79 -20.19 25.48
C ASP A 576 4.55 -19.85 24.17
N ARG A 577 4.29 -20.59 23.08
CA ARG A 577 4.84 -20.29 21.75
C ARG A 577 4.14 -19.10 21.08
N PHE A 578 2.83 -18.95 21.30
CA PHE A 578 1.99 -17.91 20.71
C PHE A 578 1.35 -17.05 21.81
N VAL A 579 2.17 -16.40 22.62
CA VAL A 579 1.74 -15.60 23.81
C VAL A 579 0.76 -14.48 23.47
N GLN A 580 0.72 -14.03 22.22
CA GLN A 580 -0.16 -12.97 21.73
C GLN A 580 -1.41 -13.49 21.01
N SER A 581 -1.55 -14.82 20.84
CA SER A 581 -2.72 -15.43 20.19
C SER A 581 -3.86 -15.56 21.20
N GLU A 582 -4.92 -14.78 21.01
CA GLU A 582 -6.13 -14.88 21.84
C GLU A 582 -6.77 -16.27 21.70
N GLU A 583 -6.95 -16.77 20.48
CA GLU A 583 -7.68 -18.02 20.24
C GLU A 583 -6.96 -19.24 20.86
N ILE A 584 -5.63 -19.36 20.70
CA ILE A 584 -4.86 -20.46 21.32
C ILE A 584 -4.91 -20.37 22.84
N THR A 585 -4.80 -19.15 23.39
CA THR A 585 -4.89 -18.91 24.84
C THR A 585 -6.26 -19.29 25.38
N VAL A 586 -7.34 -18.96 24.66
CA VAL A 586 -8.70 -19.36 25.02
C VAL A 586 -8.84 -20.89 25.06
N GLN A 587 -8.28 -21.62 24.09
CA GLN A 587 -8.30 -23.09 24.11
C GLN A 587 -7.58 -23.66 25.35
N TYR A 588 -6.41 -23.11 25.69
CA TYR A 588 -5.65 -23.52 26.87
C TYR A 588 -6.40 -23.26 28.19
N LEU A 589 -6.96 -22.05 28.36
CA LEU A 589 -7.67 -21.68 29.58
C LEU A 589 -9.00 -22.43 29.72
N THR A 590 -9.72 -22.66 28.63
CA THR A 590 -10.97 -23.46 28.63
C THR A 590 -10.69 -24.89 29.11
N ALA A 591 -9.62 -25.50 28.59
CA ALA A 591 -9.19 -26.83 29.01
C ALA A 591 -8.82 -26.90 30.51
N ARG A 592 -8.18 -25.86 31.04
CA ARG A 592 -7.85 -25.74 32.47
C ARG A 592 -9.12 -25.57 33.32
N MET A 593 -10.10 -24.79 32.85
CA MET A 593 -11.38 -24.58 33.54
C MET A 593 -12.18 -25.87 33.71
N ASP A 594 -12.16 -26.76 32.73
CA ASP A 594 -12.80 -28.09 32.84
C ASP A 594 -12.15 -28.97 33.93
N LEU A 595 -10.83 -28.88 34.15
CA LEU A 595 -10.19 -29.59 35.27
C LEU A 595 -10.59 -29.01 36.63
N VAL A 596 -10.73 -27.69 36.76
CA VAL A 596 -11.21 -27.05 38.01
C VAL A 596 -12.61 -27.54 38.34
N LYS A 597 -13.53 -27.55 37.35
CA LYS A 597 -14.92 -28.03 37.53
C LYS A 597 -14.98 -29.49 38.02
N ASN A 598 -13.99 -30.31 37.66
CA ASN A 598 -13.88 -31.71 38.08
C ASN A 598 -13.03 -31.92 39.35
N ASN A 599 -12.65 -30.84 40.06
CA ASN A 599 -11.80 -30.85 41.27
C ASN A 599 -10.39 -31.47 41.06
N GLN A 600 -9.85 -31.36 39.84
CA GLN A 600 -8.58 -32.00 39.46
C GLN A 600 -7.36 -31.08 39.59
N ILE A 601 -7.58 -29.77 39.54
CA ILE A 601 -6.57 -28.76 39.84
C ILE A 601 -7.14 -27.71 40.77
N ASP A 602 -6.28 -27.08 41.55
CA ASP A 602 -6.66 -25.93 42.36
C ASP A 602 -7.01 -24.75 41.45
N GLN A 603 -8.15 -24.11 41.75
CA GLN A 603 -8.65 -22.92 41.08
C GLN A 603 -7.67 -21.76 41.15
N SER A 604 -6.87 -21.69 42.22
CA SER A 604 -5.79 -20.69 42.36
C SER A 604 -4.79 -20.74 41.20
N ASN A 605 -4.50 -21.94 40.68
CA ASN A 605 -3.59 -22.10 39.56
C ASN A 605 -4.20 -21.63 38.23
N LEU A 606 -5.50 -21.87 38.01
CA LEU A 606 -6.20 -21.36 36.82
C LEU A 606 -6.28 -19.82 36.85
N LEU A 607 -6.55 -19.26 38.02
CA LEU A 607 -6.65 -17.83 38.21
C LEU A 607 -5.33 -17.12 37.88
N ASN A 608 -4.19 -17.69 38.29
CA ASN A 608 -2.86 -17.19 37.93
C ASN A 608 -2.62 -17.22 36.41
N ASP A 609 -2.98 -18.31 35.73
CA ASP A 609 -2.84 -18.42 34.27
C ASP A 609 -3.72 -17.37 33.55
N ILE A 610 -4.95 -17.14 34.03
CA ILE A 610 -5.86 -16.13 33.50
C ILE A 610 -5.28 -14.72 33.71
N TYR A 611 -4.75 -14.42 34.90
CA TYR A 611 -4.11 -13.12 35.14
C TYR A 611 -2.89 -12.90 34.25
N HIS A 612 -1.99 -13.88 34.15
CA HIS A 612 -0.83 -13.80 33.27
C HIS A 612 -1.23 -13.64 31.80
N SER A 613 -2.29 -14.32 31.37
CA SER A 613 -2.83 -14.17 30.02
C SER A 613 -3.39 -12.77 29.78
N LEU A 614 -4.11 -12.19 30.74
CA LEU A 614 -4.60 -10.81 30.69
C LEU A 614 -3.46 -9.77 30.72
N GLU A 615 -2.32 -10.10 31.35
CA GLU A 615 -1.12 -9.26 31.29
C GLU A 615 -0.56 -9.14 29.88
N SER A 616 -0.66 -10.23 29.11
CA SER A 616 -0.14 -10.31 27.75
C SER A 616 -1.16 -9.86 26.70
N ILE A 617 -2.45 -10.15 26.91
CA ILE A 617 -3.54 -9.92 25.97
C ILE A 617 -4.76 -9.32 26.71
N PRO A 618 -5.09 -8.03 26.53
CA PRO A 618 -6.32 -7.46 27.04
C PRO A 618 -7.50 -7.97 26.20
N SER A 619 -8.04 -9.14 26.56
CA SER A 619 -9.11 -9.87 25.86
C SER A 619 -10.42 -9.86 26.65
N ILE A 620 -11.53 -9.59 25.96
CA ILE A 620 -12.88 -9.68 26.53
C ILE A 620 -13.24 -11.14 26.85
N LYS A 621 -12.87 -12.10 26.00
CA LYS A 621 -13.12 -13.54 26.22
C LYS A 621 -12.43 -14.03 27.49
N ILE A 622 -11.16 -13.65 27.69
CA ILE A 622 -10.38 -14.01 28.88
C ILE A 622 -10.92 -13.30 30.13
N LEU A 623 -11.31 -12.03 30.02
CA LEU A 623 -12.00 -11.33 31.13
C LEU A 623 -13.30 -12.03 31.52
N ASN A 624 -14.12 -12.47 30.56
CA ASN A 624 -15.35 -13.20 30.88
C ASN A 624 -15.06 -14.50 31.66
N MET A 625 -14.02 -15.25 31.28
CA MET A 625 -13.61 -16.44 32.04
C MET A 625 -13.22 -16.10 33.48
N LEU A 626 -12.50 -15.00 33.70
CA LEU A 626 -12.16 -14.52 35.05
C LEU A 626 -13.42 -14.25 35.88
N ILE A 627 -14.37 -13.49 35.32
CA ILE A 627 -15.59 -13.10 36.03
C ILE A 627 -16.49 -14.29 36.33
N GLU A 628 -16.63 -15.23 35.39
CA GLU A 628 -17.38 -16.48 35.61
C GLU A 628 -16.83 -17.29 36.79
N ILE A 629 -15.52 -17.28 37.00
CA ILE A 629 -14.90 -17.97 38.14
C ILE A 629 -15.20 -17.23 39.45
N LEU A 630 -15.01 -15.91 39.47
CA LEU A 630 -15.16 -15.08 40.67
C LEU A 630 -16.60 -14.98 41.19
N GLU A 631 -17.61 -15.05 40.31
CA GLU A 631 -19.02 -14.99 40.72
C GLU A 631 -19.55 -16.25 41.42
N ASN A 632 -18.89 -17.39 41.22
CA ASN A 632 -19.34 -18.68 41.75
C ASN A 632 -18.83 -18.95 43.19
N GLU A 633 -18.14 -18.00 43.83
CA GLU A 633 -17.62 -18.16 45.19
C GLU A 633 -18.31 -17.27 46.23
N GLU A 634 -18.75 -17.87 47.35
CA GLU A 634 -19.26 -17.15 48.53
C GLU A 634 -18.15 -16.54 49.42
N GLN A 635 -16.87 -16.88 49.21
CA GLN A 635 -15.75 -16.35 50.01
C GLN A 635 -14.45 -16.22 49.21
N PHE A 636 -14.38 -15.26 48.29
CA PHE A 636 -13.08 -14.78 47.82
C PHE A 636 -12.43 -13.93 48.92
N LYS A 637 -11.47 -14.48 49.66
CA LYS A 637 -10.61 -13.69 50.55
C LYS A 637 -9.46 -13.14 49.73
N GLN A 638 -9.41 -11.82 49.64
CA GLN A 638 -8.47 -11.01 48.89
C GLN A 638 -7.05 -11.03 49.48
N ASP A 639 -6.49 -12.20 49.78
CA ASP A 639 -5.12 -12.36 50.25
C ASP A 639 -4.29 -13.08 49.17
N GLN A 640 -3.36 -12.32 48.55
CA GLN A 640 -2.14 -12.77 47.83
C GLN A 640 -2.08 -12.89 46.30
N VAL A 641 -2.73 -12.02 45.51
CA VAL A 641 -2.16 -11.66 44.19
C VAL A 641 -2.22 -10.14 44.01
N GLN A 642 -1.07 -9.50 43.84
CA GLN A 642 -0.95 -8.08 43.53
C GLN A 642 -1.25 -7.90 42.03
N ILE A 643 -2.53 -7.92 41.68
CA ILE A 643 -3.01 -7.89 40.29
C ILE A 643 -2.77 -6.50 39.70
N SER A 644 -2.24 -6.44 38.48
CA SER A 644 -2.23 -5.20 37.71
C SER A 644 -3.65 -4.86 37.24
N THR A 645 -4.35 -4.01 38.00
CA THR A 645 -5.67 -3.45 37.65
C THR A 645 -5.67 -2.80 36.26
N THR A 646 -4.50 -2.33 35.81
CA THR A 646 -4.27 -1.72 34.49
C THR A 646 -4.76 -2.58 33.32
N ASN A 647 -4.55 -3.90 33.33
CA ASN A 647 -4.89 -4.73 32.17
C ASN A 647 -6.37 -5.15 32.16
N ILE A 648 -6.98 -5.29 33.35
CA ILE A 648 -8.44 -5.40 33.49
C ILE A 648 -9.09 -4.11 32.98
N VAL A 649 -8.55 -2.95 33.34
CA VAL A 649 -9.01 -1.64 32.83
C VAL A 649 -8.88 -1.57 31.31
N LYS A 650 -7.79 -2.04 30.71
CA LYS A 650 -7.63 -2.10 29.24
C LYS A 650 -8.64 -3.05 28.57
N ALA A 651 -8.98 -4.18 29.20
CA ALA A 651 -10.01 -5.07 28.67
C ALA A 651 -11.41 -4.44 28.79
N LEU A 652 -11.69 -3.74 29.89
CA LEU A 652 -12.91 -2.94 30.06
C LEU A 652 -13.00 -1.77 29.08
N ASP A 653 -11.86 -1.19 28.70
CA ASP A 653 -11.80 -0.15 27.67
C ASP A 653 -12.27 -0.67 26.33
N LYS A 654 -11.77 -1.85 25.91
CA LYS A 654 -12.28 -2.53 24.72
C LYS A 654 -13.78 -2.82 24.85
N LEU A 655 -14.22 -3.37 25.98
CA LEU A 655 -15.63 -3.68 26.21
C LEU A 655 -16.55 -2.45 26.12
N CYS A 656 -16.07 -1.27 26.52
CA CYS A 656 -16.87 -0.04 26.49
C CYS A 656 -16.86 0.68 25.15
N PHE A 657 -15.84 0.46 24.30
CA PHE A 657 -15.56 1.34 23.16
C PHE A 657 -15.27 0.62 21.83
N ASP A 658 -15.22 -0.70 21.80
CA ASP A 658 -15.04 -1.45 20.56
C ASP A 658 -16.34 -1.44 19.71
N SER A 659 -16.26 -0.82 18.53
CA SER A 659 -17.37 -0.70 17.58
C SER A 659 -17.72 -2.01 16.87
N SER A 660 -16.90 -3.05 16.99
CA SER A 660 -17.16 -4.38 16.41
C SER A 660 -18.17 -5.21 17.21
N ILE A 661 -18.55 -4.76 18.40
CA ILE A 661 -19.64 -5.33 19.20
C ILE A 661 -20.97 -4.86 18.58
N GLU A 662 -21.48 -5.64 17.63
CA GLU A 662 -22.76 -5.38 16.93
C GLU A 662 -23.90 -5.05 17.90
N GLU A 663 -24.65 -3.97 17.61
CA GLU A 663 -25.95 -3.68 18.22
C GLU A 663 -26.89 -4.89 18.03
N GLY A 664 -26.98 -5.74 19.06
CA GLY A 664 -27.79 -6.96 19.03
C GLY A 664 -27.27 -8.13 19.86
N LYS A 665 -25.97 -8.20 20.20
CA LYS A 665 -25.41 -9.16 21.21
C LYS A 665 -25.44 -8.61 22.65
N ASP A 666 -26.29 -7.62 22.85
CA ASP A 666 -26.07 -6.49 23.74
C ASP A 666 -26.33 -6.77 25.23
N GLU A 667 -26.90 -7.93 25.58
CA GLU A 667 -27.26 -8.23 26.97
C GLU A 667 -26.17 -9.03 27.70
N LYS A 668 -25.47 -9.97 27.04
CA LYS A 668 -24.42 -10.80 27.69
C LYS A 668 -23.13 -10.03 27.99
N GLU A 669 -22.70 -9.16 27.09
CA GLU A 669 -21.45 -8.40 27.22
C GLU A 669 -21.63 -7.12 28.06
N LYS A 670 -22.78 -6.43 27.99
CA LYS A 670 -23.09 -5.33 28.93
C LYS A 670 -23.31 -5.83 30.36
N ASN A 671 -23.85 -7.05 30.51
CA ASN A 671 -23.83 -7.74 31.80
C ASN A 671 -22.39 -7.97 32.28
N LEU A 672 -21.42 -8.25 31.42
CA LEU A 672 -20.02 -8.45 31.84
C LEU A 672 -19.40 -7.20 32.47
N LEU A 673 -19.64 -6.00 31.93
CA LEU A 673 -19.17 -4.74 32.53
C LEU A 673 -19.75 -4.56 33.95
N ILE A 674 -21.06 -4.72 34.09
CA ILE A 674 -21.75 -4.57 35.39
C ILE A 674 -21.28 -5.63 36.38
N ARG A 675 -21.18 -6.90 35.94
CA ARG A 675 -20.69 -8.04 36.74
C ARG A 675 -19.26 -7.78 37.23
N THR A 676 -18.39 -7.29 36.35
CA THR A 676 -16.99 -6.95 36.68
C THR A 676 -16.93 -5.87 37.76
N LEU A 677 -17.71 -4.79 37.61
CA LEU A 677 -17.71 -3.66 38.56
C LEU A 677 -18.33 -4.02 39.92
N LYS A 678 -19.25 -5.00 39.98
CA LYS A 678 -19.84 -5.51 41.23
C LYS A 678 -18.84 -6.27 42.11
N LEU A 679 -17.85 -6.93 41.50
CA LEU A 679 -16.87 -7.75 42.22
C LEU A 679 -15.78 -6.93 42.95
N ASP A 680 -15.78 -5.60 42.79
CA ASP A 680 -14.83 -4.67 43.43
C ASP A 680 -13.34 -5.04 43.23
N ILE A 681 -13.03 -5.69 42.10
CA ILE A 681 -11.67 -6.09 41.73
C ILE A 681 -10.81 -4.94 41.20
N ILE A 682 -11.45 -3.80 40.90
CA ILE A 682 -10.79 -2.55 40.52
C ILE A 682 -11.31 -1.41 41.41
N SER A 683 -10.39 -0.56 41.87
CA SER A 683 -10.67 0.63 42.67
C SER A 683 -9.78 1.79 42.22
N ASP A 684 -10.22 3.02 42.49
CA ASP A 684 -9.55 4.26 42.08
C ASP A 684 -9.34 4.34 40.55
N THR A 685 -10.34 3.87 39.79
CA THR A 685 -10.29 3.85 38.33
C THR A 685 -11.28 4.81 37.71
N LYS A 686 -11.14 5.03 36.41
CA LYS A 686 -12.07 5.86 35.65
C LYS A 686 -13.52 5.35 35.72
N TYR A 687 -13.74 4.05 35.93
CA TYR A 687 -15.06 3.40 36.02
C TYR A 687 -15.79 3.59 37.36
N ASP A 688 -15.19 4.25 38.37
CA ASP A 688 -15.76 4.38 39.71
C ASP A 688 -17.13 5.11 39.71
N ILE A 689 -17.36 6.02 38.75
CA ILE A 689 -18.66 6.66 38.55
C ILE A 689 -19.76 5.63 38.25
N LEU A 690 -19.46 4.62 37.43
CA LEU A 690 -20.39 3.56 37.08
C LEU A 690 -20.67 2.66 38.28
N LYS A 691 -19.66 2.38 39.11
CA LYS A 691 -19.81 1.62 40.36
C LYS A 691 -20.83 2.28 41.29
N ASN A 692 -20.73 3.60 41.49
CA ASN A 692 -21.69 4.34 42.30
C ASN A 692 -23.14 4.24 41.78
N TRP A 693 -23.33 4.24 40.46
CA TRP A 693 -24.67 4.06 39.88
C TRP A 693 -25.18 2.62 40.05
N ILE A 694 -24.30 1.63 39.90
CA ILE A 694 -24.62 0.22 40.13
C ILE A 694 -25.03 -0.02 41.59
N GLU A 695 -24.30 0.56 42.55
CA GLU A 695 -24.64 0.47 43.98
C GLU A 695 -26.00 1.13 44.29
N HIS A 696 -26.32 2.27 43.68
CA HIS A 696 -27.58 2.98 43.91
C HIS A 696 -28.79 2.23 43.36
N TYR A 697 -28.70 1.73 42.13
CA TYR A 697 -29.82 1.10 41.43
C TYR A 697 -29.92 -0.42 41.63
N GLY A 698 -28.88 -1.07 42.17
CA GLY A 698 -28.88 -2.48 42.53
C GLY A 698 -29.13 -3.42 41.33
N GLU A 699 -30.31 -4.04 41.30
CA GLU A 699 -30.74 -4.97 40.24
C GLU A 699 -31.53 -4.30 39.09
N ASP A 700 -31.80 -2.98 39.13
CA ASP A 700 -32.46 -2.27 38.03
C ASP A 700 -31.49 -2.05 36.84
N SER A 701 -31.24 -3.14 36.11
CA SER A 701 -30.31 -3.18 34.98
C SER A 701 -30.71 -2.23 33.85
N LYS A 702 -31.99 -1.90 33.69
CA LYS A 702 -32.48 -1.02 32.62
C LYS A 702 -31.99 0.42 32.80
N LYS A 703 -32.08 0.98 34.01
CA LYS A 703 -31.60 2.33 34.29
C LYS A 703 -30.08 2.42 34.22
N ILE A 704 -29.38 1.44 34.78
CA ILE A 704 -27.91 1.37 34.75
C ILE A 704 -27.41 1.29 33.31
N ASN A 705 -27.97 0.40 32.48
CA ASN A 705 -27.58 0.26 31.09
C ASN A 705 -27.79 1.55 30.29
N LYS A 706 -28.88 2.26 30.56
CA LYS A 706 -29.15 3.55 29.90
C LYS A 706 -28.15 4.62 30.32
N LEU A 707 -27.79 4.70 31.60
CA LEU A 707 -26.75 5.61 32.08
C LEU A 707 -25.37 5.29 31.49
N ILE A 708 -25.00 4.00 31.42
CA ILE A 708 -23.76 3.56 30.78
C ILE A 708 -23.75 3.98 29.31
N LYS A 709 -24.84 3.74 28.56
CA LYS A 709 -24.94 4.14 27.15
C LYS A 709 -24.77 5.65 26.96
N ILE A 710 -25.50 6.46 27.74
CA ILE A 710 -25.38 7.92 27.72
C ILE A 710 -23.94 8.35 28.00
N TYR A 711 -23.32 7.74 29.00
CA TYR A 711 -21.97 8.10 29.40
C TYR A 711 -20.92 7.70 28.36
N THR A 712 -21.03 6.51 27.77
CA THR A 712 -20.17 6.08 26.66
C THR A 712 -20.27 7.04 25.47
N LEU A 713 -21.48 7.45 25.08
CA LEU A 713 -21.69 8.44 24.02
C LEU A 713 -21.03 9.78 24.35
N VAL A 714 -21.16 10.25 25.60
CA VAL A 714 -20.48 11.47 26.06
C VAL A 714 -18.96 11.33 25.97
N GLN A 715 -18.38 10.20 26.38
CA GLN A 715 -16.93 9.98 26.29
C GLN A 715 -16.47 9.90 24.82
N GLN A 716 -17.23 9.26 23.94
CA GLN A 716 -16.94 9.24 22.50
C GLN A 716 -16.96 10.65 21.89
N ILE A 717 -17.96 11.46 22.22
CA ILE A 717 -18.03 12.87 21.81
C ILE A 717 -16.81 13.64 22.35
N LYS A 718 -16.50 13.47 23.65
CA LYS A 718 -15.36 14.12 24.30
C LYS A 718 -14.02 13.76 23.64
N TYR A 719 -13.84 12.51 23.22
CA TYR A 719 -12.66 12.04 22.49
C TYR A 719 -12.56 12.68 21.10
N GLU A 720 -13.65 12.69 20.35
CA GLU A 720 -13.67 13.29 19.01
C GLU A 720 -13.38 14.80 19.07
N LEU A 721 -13.83 15.48 20.12
CA LEU A 721 -13.48 16.87 20.39
C LEU A 721 -12.03 17.03 20.89
N GLY A 722 -11.46 15.99 21.49
CA GLY A 722 -10.07 15.96 21.94
C GLY A 722 -9.06 16.14 20.80
N LEU A 723 -7.93 16.77 21.11
CA LEU A 723 -6.86 17.00 20.17
C LEU A 723 -5.94 15.75 20.06
N LYS A 724 -5.89 15.13 18.89
CA LYS A 724 -5.28 13.82 18.68
C LYS A 724 -3.79 13.94 18.32
N ALA A 725 -3.03 12.85 18.47
CA ALA A 725 -1.61 12.80 18.11
C ALA A 725 -1.36 12.96 16.60
N GLU A 726 -2.29 12.48 15.78
CA GLU A 726 -2.29 12.60 14.32
C GLU A 726 -2.36 14.07 13.86
N ASP A 727 -2.94 14.95 14.70
CA ASP A 727 -3.09 16.37 14.41
C ASP A 727 -1.77 17.16 14.54
N LYS A 728 -0.65 16.54 14.93
CA LYS A 728 0.70 17.18 14.94
C LYS A 728 1.09 17.74 13.58
N ASN A 729 0.60 17.15 12.49
CA ASN A 729 0.91 17.58 11.13
C ASN A 729 0.14 18.84 10.69
N ARG A 730 -0.85 19.32 11.46
CA ARG A 730 -1.70 20.46 11.10
C ARG A 730 -1.07 21.84 11.40
N LYS A 731 0.13 21.90 12.00
CA LYS A 731 0.86 23.16 12.34
C LYS A 731 0.01 24.18 13.12
N LEU A 732 -0.83 23.70 14.03
CA LEU A 732 -1.72 24.54 14.85
C LEU A 732 -0.91 25.45 15.78
N LYS A 733 -1.51 26.60 16.12
CA LYS A 733 -0.98 27.53 17.12
C LYS A 733 -1.90 27.58 18.33
N PHE A 734 -1.32 27.83 19.50
CA PHE A 734 -2.03 27.85 20.78
C PHE A 734 -1.94 29.25 21.40
N GLY A 735 -2.63 30.21 20.76
CA GLY A 735 -2.63 31.61 21.19
C GLY A 735 -3.64 31.88 22.30
N HIS A 736 -3.23 32.63 23.32
CA HIS A 736 -4.10 33.09 24.41
C HIS A 736 -4.02 34.62 24.49
N TYR A 737 -5.12 35.30 24.18
CA TYR A 737 -5.21 36.77 24.26
C TYR A 737 -5.52 37.18 25.71
N THR A 738 -4.74 38.11 26.23
CA THR A 738 -4.89 38.59 27.61
C THR A 738 -4.39 40.03 27.77
N SER A 739 -4.63 40.64 28.93
CA SER A 739 -4.18 42.01 29.22
C SER A 739 -2.68 42.06 29.54
N GLY A 740 -2.07 43.24 29.40
CA GLY A 740 -0.68 43.46 29.85
C GLY A 740 -0.49 43.25 31.35
N GLU A 741 -1.49 43.58 32.15
CA GLU A 741 -1.50 43.38 33.61
C GLU A 741 -1.51 41.89 33.97
N ALA A 742 -2.34 41.09 33.28
CA ALA A 742 -2.36 39.64 33.44
C ALA A 742 -1.01 39.01 33.05
N LEU A 743 -0.40 39.48 31.95
CA LEU A 743 0.97 39.06 31.58
C LEU A 743 1.98 39.40 32.68
N GLN A 744 1.91 40.58 33.28
CA GLN A 744 2.80 40.96 34.39
C GLN A 744 2.59 40.08 35.63
N SER A 745 1.34 39.72 35.93
CA SER A 745 1.03 38.77 37.01
C SER A 745 1.61 37.38 36.74
N ILE A 746 1.55 36.90 35.48
CA ILE A 746 2.16 35.62 35.07
C ILE A 746 3.69 35.71 35.17
N LEU A 747 4.29 36.85 34.81
CA LEU A 747 5.73 37.09 34.87
C LEU A 747 6.25 37.52 36.26
N GLY A 748 5.38 37.52 37.29
CA GLY A 748 5.69 37.98 38.64
C GLY A 748 6.97 37.36 39.21
N LYS A 749 7.79 38.20 39.84
CA LYS A 749 9.11 37.85 40.35
C LYS A 749 9.00 37.22 41.75
N GLU A 750 9.68 36.10 41.98
CA GLU A 750 9.96 35.65 43.35
C GLU A 750 11.12 36.46 43.94
N ASP A 751 10.94 37.04 45.14
CA ASP A 751 11.96 37.86 45.83
C ASP A 751 13.13 37.04 46.40
N LYS A 752 13.24 35.74 46.10
CA LYS A 752 14.31 34.86 46.55
C LYS A 752 15.35 34.67 45.45
N ALA A 753 16.64 34.85 45.79
CA ALA A 753 17.74 34.57 44.87
C ALA A 753 18.02 33.04 44.78
N PRO A 754 18.32 32.50 43.58
CA PRO A 754 18.37 33.18 42.29
C PRO A 754 16.98 33.55 41.79
N PHE A 755 16.82 34.77 41.27
CA PHE A 755 15.54 35.26 40.76
C PHE A 755 15.03 34.31 39.67
N SER A 756 13.90 33.67 39.93
CA SER A 756 13.24 32.79 38.98
C SER A 756 11.81 33.26 38.74
N ILE A 757 11.36 33.22 37.49
CA ILE A 757 9.96 33.43 37.13
C ILE A 757 9.39 32.03 36.88
N SER A 758 8.30 31.68 37.57
CA SER A 758 7.67 30.36 37.46
C SER A 758 6.28 30.41 36.84
N GLY A 759 5.99 31.43 36.02
CA GLY A 759 4.65 31.83 35.61
C GLY A 759 3.68 30.67 35.38
N LYS A 760 2.59 30.68 36.14
CA LYS A 760 1.48 29.74 36.01
C LYS A 760 0.27 30.51 35.50
N THR A 761 -0.51 29.89 34.62
CA THR A 761 -1.82 30.43 34.25
C THR A 761 -2.92 29.79 35.09
N ARG A 762 -4.11 30.39 35.03
CA ARG A 762 -5.29 29.90 35.74
C ARG A 762 -6.38 29.44 34.78
N LEU A 763 -7.17 28.48 35.22
CA LEU A 763 -8.43 28.08 34.60
C LEU A 763 -9.56 28.72 35.39
N ASN A 764 -10.41 29.51 34.72
CA ASN A 764 -11.52 30.17 35.39
C ASN A 764 -12.71 29.21 35.48
N ASN A 765 -13.58 29.41 36.47
CA ASN A 765 -14.84 28.66 36.53
C ASN A 765 -15.62 28.83 35.23
N ALA A 766 -16.12 27.72 34.68
CA ALA A 766 -16.76 27.71 33.38
C ALA A 766 -18.05 28.56 33.32
N ASN A 767 -18.72 28.81 34.46
CA ASN A 767 -19.90 29.69 34.52
C ASN A 767 -19.55 31.18 34.64
N TYR A 768 -18.28 31.54 34.88
CA TYR A 768 -17.84 32.94 35.06
C TYR A 768 -17.12 33.52 33.84
N MET A 769 -17.13 32.78 32.73
CA MET A 769 -16.56 33.18 31.47
C MET A 769 -17.30 34.39 30.89
N ASN A 770 -16.61 35.15 30.04
CA ASN A 770 -17.12 36.42 29.53
C ASN A 770 -18.17 36.24 28.41
N ASP A 771 -18.24 35.05 27.80
CA ASP A 771 -19.20 34.73 26.76
C ASP A 771 -20.50 34.19 27.39
N PRO A 772 -21.62 34.93 27.30
CA PRO A 772 -22.89 34.50 27.88
C PRO A 772 -23.53 33.31 27.15
N GLU A 773 -23.13 32.99 25.92
CA GLU A 773 -23.67 31.87 25.13
C GLU A 773 -22.88 30.56 25.33
N GLU A 774 -21.85 30.60 26.18
CA GLU A 774 -20.92 29.50 26.38
C GLU A 774 -21.59 28.26 26.98
N GLY A 775 -21.67 27.19 26.17
CA GLY A 775 -22.29 25.92 26.54
C GLY A 775 -23.83 25.94 26.54
N ILE A 776 -24.48 27.06 26.20
CA ILE A 776 -25.95 27.18 26.12
C ILE A 776 -26.50 26.40 24.93
N ILE A 777 -25.81 26.42 23.79
CA ILE A 777 -26.30 25.77 22.57
C ILE A 777 -26.56 24.27 22.76
N LEU A 778 -25.78 23.59 23.60
CA LEU A 778 -25.99 22.18 23.92
C LEU A 778 -27.23 21.96 24.80
N GLU A 779 -27.58 22.91 25.67
CA GLU A 779 -28.83 22.90 26.45
C GLU A 779 -30.04 22.90 25.53
N ASP A 780 -30.00 23.71 24.49
CA ASP A 780 -31.09 23.83 23.52
C ASP A 780 -31.21 22.57 22.66
N ILE A 781 -30.09 22.05 22.13
CA ILE A 781 -30.06 20.84 21.30
C ILE A 781 -30.57 19.61 22.05
N LEU A 782 -30.09 19.41 23.28
CA LEU A 782 -30.43 18.25 24.12
C LEU A 782 -31.68 18.48 24.99
N LYS A 783 -32.28 19.68 24.93
CA LYS A 783 -33.46 20.11 25.71
C LYS A 783 -33.23 19.91 27.22
N LEU A 784 -32.11 20.40 27.75
CA LEU A 784 -31.77 20.30 29.17
C LEU A 784 -32.50 21.36 30.01
N GLU A 785 -32.38 21.26 31.34
CA GLU A 785 -32.79 22.34 32.24
C GLU A 785 -31.76 23.47 32.17
N LYS A 786 -32.22 24.74 32.14
CA LYS A 786 -31.33 25.90 32.08
C LYS A 786 -30.56 26.04 33.39
N ARG A 787 -29.26 26.30 33.31
CA ARG A 787 -28.40 26.51 34.50
C ARG A 787 -28.70 27.85 35.17
N ASP A 788 -28.44 27.92 36.47
CA ASP A 788 -28.37 29.19 37.19
C ASP A 788 -27.01 29.86 36.91
N PRO A 789 -26.96 31.04 36.26
CA PRO A 789 -25.71 31.75 36.00
C PRO A 789 -24.97 32.17 37.28
N LEU A 790 -25.66 32.19 38.43
CA LEU A 790 -25.09 32.56 39.72
C LEU A 790 -24.42 31.37 40.44
N GLU A 791 -24.71 30.13 40.05
CA GLU A 791 -24.09 28.95 40.65
C GLU A 791 -22.73 28.64 40.01
N PRO A 792 -21.67 28.38 40.80
CA PRO A 792 -20.39 27.95 40.25
C PRO A 792 -20.49 26.57 39.59
N SER A 793 -19.77 26.39 38.47
CA SER A 793 -19.61 25.07 37.85
C SER A 793 -18.51 24.26 38.55
N SER A 794 -18.61 22.92 38.53
CA SER A 794 -17.47 22.08 38.95
C SER A 794 -16.39 21.98 37.88
N TRP A 795 -16.59 22.61 36.73
CA TRP A 795 -15.65 22.67 35.62
C TRP A 795 -14.97 24.02 35.53
N PHE A 796 -13.68 23.99 35.24
CA PHE A 796 -12.81 25.14 35.08
C PHE A 796 -12.12 25.03 33.72
N LEU A 797 -12.01 26.14 33.00
CA LEU A 797 -11.46 26.14 31.66
C LEU A 797 -10.56 27.33 31.35
N MET A 798 -9.71 27.15 30.34
CA MET A 798 -8.90 28.19 29.74
C MET A 798 -8.94 28.02 28.23
N SER A 799 -9.30 29.09 27.51
CA SER A 799 -9.43 29.09 26.05
C SER A 799 -8.15 29.56 25.35
N PHE A 800 -7.94 28.99 24.17
CA PHE A 800 -6.87 29.26 23.21
C PHE A 800 -7.47 29.39 21.82
N THR A 801 -6.69 29.90 20.86
CA THR A 801 -7.08 30.04 19.46
C THR A 801 -5.92 29.76 18.52
N SER A 802 -6.21 29.19 17.35
CA SER A 802 -5.29 29.12 16.20
C SER A 802 -5.08 30.48 15.51
N LYS A 803 -6.00 31.44 15.66
CA LYS A 803 -5.96 32.78 15.06
C LYS A 803 -5.04 33.74 15.84
N THR A 804 -3.74 33.43 15.82
CA THR A 804 -2.71 34.32 16.41
C THR A 804 -2.50 35.56 15.54
N ASP A 805 -2.47 36.74 16.15
CA ASP A 805 -2.33 38.02 15.45
C ASP A 805 -3.44 38.25 14.43
N ASP A 806 -4.69 38.28 14.90
CA ASP A 806 -5.92 38.44 14.10
C ASP A 806 -6.75 39.66 14.55
N LEU A 807 -7.40 40.35 13.60
CA LEU A 807 -8.12 41.60 13.87
C LEU A 807 -9.35 41.40 14.77
N ALA A 808 -10.15 40.36 14.54
CA ALA A 808 -11.34 40.08 15.32
C ALA A 808 -10.94 39.70 16.75
N MET A 809 -9.90 38.87 16.90
CA MET A 809 -9.36 38.49 18.20
C MET A 809 -8.77 39.67 18.97
N TRP A 810 -8.03 40.57 18.30
CA TRP A 810 -7.53 41.80 18.93
C TRP A 810 -8.64 42.71 19.44
N SER A 811 -9.75 42.79 18.70
CA SER A 811 -10.90 43.63 19.06
C SER A 811 -11.66 43.08 20.26
N GLN A 812 -11.96 41.78 20.27
CA GLN A 812 -12.83 41.15 21.28
C GLN A 812 -12.06 40.73 22.54
N TYR A 813 -10.88 40.13 22.36
CA TYR A 813 -10.14 39.47 23.45
C TYR A 813 -8.79 40.14 23.75
N GLY A 814 -8.27 40.93 22.82
CA GLY A 814 -6.98 41.62 22.94
C GLY A 814 -6.99 42.94 23.70
N ASN A 815 -7.98 43.17 24.58
CA ASN A 815 -8.18 44.42 25.32
C ASN A 815 -8.15 45.66 24.39
N ASN A 816 -9.00 45.67 23.36
CA ASN A 816 -9.04 46.71 22.32
C ASN A 816 -7.66 47.01 21.68
N ALA A 817 -6.93 45.94 21.34
CA ALA A 817 -5.56 45.97 20.80
C ALA A 817 -4.45 46.52 21.73
N GLU A 818 -4.74 46.75 23.02
CA GLU A 818 -3.75 47.16 24.02
C GLU A 818 -3.15 46.00 24.82
N GLY A 819 -3.67 44.78 24.63
CA GLY A 819 -3.21 43.56 25.31
C GLY A 819 -2.09 42.82 24.57
N VAL A 820 -1.92 41.54 24.91
CA VAL A 820 -0.94 40.63 24.32
C VAL A 820 -1.59 39.32 23.89
N CYS A 821 -0.99 38.65 22.91
CA CYS A 821 -1.29 37.25 22.57
C CYS A 821 -0.08 36.40 22.96
N ILE A 822 -0.27 35.50 23.92
CA ILE A 822 0.74 34.56 24.38
C ILE A 822 0.56 33.25 23.60
N VAL A 823 1.55 32.85 22.80
CA VAL A 823 1.52 31.63 22.01
C VAL A 823 2.33 30.55 22.72
N LEU A 824 1.67 29.46 23.13
CA LEU A 824 2.30 28.37 23.86
C LEU A 824 2.99 27.37 22.93
N LYS A 825 4.05 26.72 23.43
CA LYS A 825 4.73 25.62 22.75
C LYS A 825 3.78 24.43 22.67
N GLU A 826 3.84 23.69 21.56
CA GLU A 826 3.01 22.50 21.37
C GLU A 826 3.22 21.44 22.46
N ASN A 827 4.46 21.31 22.96
CA ASN A 827 4.81 20.39 24.03
C ASN A 827 4.30 20.82 25.41
N ASP A 828 3.57 21.95 25.53
CA ASP A 828 2.86 22.36 26.75
C ASP A 828 1.57 21.53 26.99
N PHE A 829 1.18 20.69 26.03
CA PHE A 829 -0.07 19.92 26.07
C PHE A 829 0.12 18.44 25.75
N ALA A 830 -0.68 17.59 26.38
CA ALA A 830 -0.83 16.18 26.04
C ALA A 830 -1.72 15.98 24.80
N ARG A 831 -1.59 14.83 24.14
CA ARG A 831 -2.38 14.43 22.97
C ARG A 831 -3.06 13.09 23.23
N TYR A 832 -4.25 12.93 22.66
CA TYR A 832 -4.96 11.66 22.68
C TYR A 832 -4.45 10.73 21.58
N HIS A 833 -4.19 9.48 21.91
CA HIS A 833 -3.83 8.41 20.97
C HIS A 833 -4.96 7.41 20.80
N SER A 834 -5.82 7.27 21.81
CA SER A 834 -6.98 6.39 21.78
C SER A 834 -8.04 6.82 22.80
N LEU A 835 -9.27 6.30 22.68
CA LEU A 835 -10.37 6.62 23.59
C LEU A 835 -10.06 6.22 25.05
N SER A 836 -9.19 5.22 25.26
CA SER A 836 -8.77 4.78 26.58
C SER A 836 -7.90 5.80 27.32
N ASP A 837 -7.29 6.75 26.60
CA ASP A 837 -6.50 7.84 27.19
C ASP A 837 -7.37 8.91 27.87
N LEU A 838 -8.69 8.90 27.66
CA LEU A 838 -9.58 9.89 28.24
C LEU A 838 -9.65 9.79 29.77
N PRO A 839 -9.40 10.89 30.50
CA PRO A 839 -9.75 10.97 31.91
C PRO A 839 -11.28 11.07 32.02
N TRP A 840 -11.90 10.03 32.59
CA TRP A 840 -13.32 10.07 32.94
C TRP A 840 -13.54 10.97 34.15
N TYR A 841 -14.80 11.35 34.40
CA TYR A 841 -15.20 11.95 35.66
C TYR A 841 -14.79 11.08 36.86
N GLN A 842 -13.75 11.53 37.56
CA GLN A 842 -13.37 11.00 38.86
C GLN A 842 -14.00 11.89 39.93
N LYS A 843 -15.03 11.39 40.61
CA LYS A 843 -15.44 11.93 41.90
C LYS A 843 -14.34 11.54 42.89
N ASN A 844 -13.21 12.27 42.89
CA ASN A 844 -12.07 11.97 43.76
C ASN A 844 -12.62 11.76 45.18
N SER A 845 -12.59 10.50 45.63
CA SER A 845 -12.92 10.21 47.00
C SER A 845 -11.82 10.85 47.83
N ASP A 846 -12.16 11.90 48.58
CA ASP A 846 -11.29 12.52 49.56
C ASP A 846 -11.07 11.56 50.75
N LYS A 847 -10.57 10.35 50.50
CA LYS A 847 -9.94 9.54 51.54
C LYS A 847 -8.47 9.95 51.58
N GLN A 848 -8.15 10.77 52.57
CA GLN A 848 -6.78 11.03 53.02
C GLN A 848 -5.98 9.71 53.05
N ILE A 849 -4.99 9.58 52.17
CA ILE A 849 -3.99 8.50 52.24
C ILE A 849 -3.07 8.81 53.42
N GLY A 850 -3.46 8.29 54.57
CA GLY A 850 -2.58 7.97 55.68
C GLY A 850 -2.01 6.56 55.55
N HIS A 851 -1.57 6.12 54.36
CA HIS A 851 -0.74 4.93 54.22
C HIS A 851 0.42 5.19 53.26
N LYS A 852 1.61 5.36 53.85
CA LYS A 852 2.90 5.25 53.16
C LYS A 852 2.95 3.91 52.41
N MET A 853 2.85 3.95 51.09
CA MET A 853 3.37 2.88 50.26
C MET A 853 4.90 3.02 50.27
N LYS A 854 5.57 2.18 51.05
CA LYS A 854 7.01 1.93 50.88
C LYS A 854 7.17 1.15 49.57
N SER A 855 7.39 1.87 48.47
CA SER A 855 8.10 1.31 47.33
C SER A 855 9.57 1.19 47.74
N SER A 856 9.95 0.02 48.21
CA SER A 856 11.35 -0.37 48.34
C SER A 856 11.48 -1.75 47.74
N VAL A 857 11.72 -1.78 46.42
CA VAL A 857 12.54 -2.81 45.78
C VAL A 857 13.45 -2.08 44.79
N GLU A 858 14.61 -1.67 45.30
CA GLU A 858 15.82 -1.66 44.49
C GLU A 858 16.03 -3.09 44.01
N ILE A 859 15.86 -3.36 42.72
CA ILE A 859 16.51 -4.53 42.12
C ILE A 859 17.95 -4.11 41.89
N GLN A 860 18.77 -4.46 42.87
CA GLN A 860 20.20 -4.67 42.71
C GLN A 860 20.39 -5.70 41.60
N ASN A 861 20.87 -5.26 40.44
CA ASN A 861 21.48 -6.15 39.45
C ASN A 861 22.88 -6.53 39.95
N ASP A 862 22.94 -7.55 40.80
CA ASP A 862 24.18 -8.32 41.02
C ASP A 862 24.27 -9.40 39.94
N ASN A 863 24.83 -9.04 38.79
CA ASN A 863 25.54 -10.00 37.94
C ASN A 863 27.03 -9.75 38.11
N SER A 864 27.64 -10.50 39.02
CA SER A 864 29.07 -10.64 39.13
C SER A 864 29.62 -11.34 37.88
N LEU A 865 30.36 -10.63 37.03
CA LEU A 865 31.41 -11.25 36.22
C LEU A 865 32.63 -10.34 36.20
N ASN A 866 33.73 -10.91 36.71
CA ASN A 866 35.04 -10.32 36.90
C ASN A 866 35.61 -9.70 35.61
N GLU A 867 36.35 -8.61 35.80
CA GLU A 867 37.34 -8.10 34.87
C GLU A 867 38.39 -9.17 34.54
N SER A 868 38.49 -9.57 33.29
CA SER A 868 39.77 -9.82 32.62
C SER A 868 39.62 -9.89 31.11
N ASP A 869 40.46 -9.09 30.44
CA ASP A 869 40.99 -9.27 29.08
C ASP A 869 40.18 -8.80 27.85
N LYS A 870 40.51 -7.55 27.46
CA LYS A 870 41.12 -7.14 26.18
C LYS A 870 40.46 -7.52 24.85
N GLU A 871 40.16 -6.43 24.11
CA GLU A 871 40.45 -6.19 22.68
C GLU A 871 40.21 -7.33 21.67
N LYS A 872 39.21 -7.18 20.79
CA LYS A 872 39.35 -6.94 19.34
C LYS A 872 38.04 -7.19 18.58
N SER A 873 37.92 -6.44 17.49
CA SER A 873 37.16 -6.74 16.26
C SER A 873 35.69 -6.27 16.18
N THR A 874 35.56 -5.06 15.62
CA THR A 874 34.81 -4.73 14.39
C THR A 874 33.82 -5.74 13.78
N ARG A 875 32.70 -5.14 13.35
CA ARG A 875 31.82 -5.40 12.20
C ARG A 875 30.47 -6.13 12.41
N SER A 876 29.42 -5.30 12.39
CA SER A 876 28.16 -5.43 11.63
C SER A 876 27.37 -6.74 11.68
N ASN A 877 26.14 -6.67 12.21
CA ASN A 877 24.96 -6.60 11.34
C ASN A 877 23.70 -6.19 12.10
N ALA A 878 22.87 -5.44 11.38
CA ALA A 878 21.60 -4.88 11.79
C ALA A 878 20.56 -5.98 12.06
N ASN A 879 19.79 -5.80 13.12
CA ASN A 879 18.37 -6.15 13.14
C ASN A 879 17.63 -4.98 13.78
N LYS A 880 17.02 -4.19 12.89
CA LYS A 880 16.13 -3.08 13.20
C LYS A 880 14.76 -3.71 13.47
N GLN A 881 14.55 -4.18 14.70
CA GLN A 881 13.20 -4.45 15.20
C GLN A 881 12.67 -3.14 15.78
N ASN A 882 11.55 -2.70 15.21
CA ASN A 882 10.80 -1.52 15.62
C ASN A 882 10.49 -1.62 17.12
N SER A 883 11.11 -0.73 17.89
CA SER A 883 10.71 -0.46 19.26
C SER A 883 9.55 0.54 19.24
N GLU A 884 8.40 0.09 18.76
CA GLU A 884 7.12 0.73 19.05
C GLU A 884 6.49 -0.14 20.15
N ASP A 885 6.41 0.45 21.34
CA ASP A 885 5.70 0.01 22.56
C ASP A 885 6.58 0.09 23.80
N LYS A 886 6.97 1.33 24.10
CA LYS A 886 7.28 1.77 25.46
C LYS A 886 6.50 3.04 25.78
N HIS A 887 5.18 2.91 25.83
CA HIS A 887 4.31 3.90 26.45
C HIS A 887 3.55 3.26 27.62
N SER A 888 4.30 2.70 28.57
CA SER A 888 3.83 2.59 29.95
C SER A 888 3.77 4.01 30.52
N THR A 889 2.56 4.56 30.61
CA THR A 889 2.15 5.66 31.50
C THR A 889 3.29 6.56 31.98
N LEU A 890 3.72 7.49 31.13
CA LEU A 890 4.46 8.64 31.60
C LEU A 890 3.51 9.42 32.51
N ASN A 891 3.87 9.50 33.79
CA ASN A 891 3.22 10.34 34.78
C ASN A 891 3.40 11.81 34.34
N ASN A 892 2.54 12.31 33.45
CA ASN A 892 2.60 13.68 32.94
C ASN A 892 1.40 14.44 33.49
N ASP A 893 1.65 15.34 34.44
CA ASP A 893 0.73 16.37 34.94
C ASP A 893 0.37 17.43 33.84
N MET A 894 0.45 17.05 32.57
CA MET A 894 0.25 17.90 31.39
C MET A 894 -1.23 17.97 31.01
N ASP A 895 -1.68 19.15 30.59
CA ASP A 895 -3.08 19.36 30.23
C ASP A 895 -3.41 18.82 28.83
N TYR A 896 -4.58 18.21 28.69
CA TYR A 896 -5.15 17.86 27.39
C TYR A 896 -5.93 19.03 26.80
N LEU A 897 -5.87 19.15 25.47
CA LEU A 897 -6.64 20.15 24.72
C LEU A 897 -7.86 19.54 24.04
N TYR A 898 -8.95 20.29 24.06
CA TYR A 898 -10.19 20.00 23.34
C TYR A 898 -10.46 21.11 22.33
N ARG A 899 -10.97 20.74 21.16
CA ARG A 899 -11.41 21.64 20.08
C ARG A 899 -12.89 21.97 20.29
N VAL A 900 -13.29 23.21 20.05
CA VAL A 900 -14.69 23.62 20.17
C VAL A 900 -15.44 23.37 18.86
N ALA A 901 -16.55 22.64 18.93
CA ALA A 901 -17.43 22.41 17.80
C ALA A 901 -18.46 23.54 17.67
N TYR A 902 -18.59 24.08 16.46
CA TYR A 902 -19.52 25.16 16.16
C TYR A 902 -20.79 24.62 15.52
N VAL A 903 -21.94 25.00 16.07
CA VAL A 903 -23.23 24.41 15.73
C VAL A 903 -24.20 25.49 15.27
N HIS A 904 -24.91 25.18 14.19
CA HIS A 904 -26.10 25.91 13.78
C HIS A 904 -27.34 25.13 14.23
N TYR A 905 -28.17 25.71 15.10
CA TYR A 905 -29.39 25.09 15.61
C TYR A 905 -30.62 25.92 15.23
N SER A 906 -31.56 25.29 14.52
CA SER A 906 -32.82 25.94 14.11
C SER A 906 -33.91 24.89 13.87
N ASN A 907 -35.17 25.20 14.19
CA ASN A 907 -36.31 24.31 13.96
C ASN A 907 -36.13 22.89 14.54
N ASP A 908 -35.52 22.79 15.73
CA ASP A 908 -35.19 21.53 16.41
C ASP A 908 -34.21 20.61 15.65
N GLN A 909 -33.54 21.13 14.63
CA GLN A 909 -32.47 20.48 13.88
C GLN A 909 -31.15 21.20 14.11
N PHE A 910 -30.05 20.44 14.20
CA PHE A 910 -28.71 21.01 14.31
C PHE A 910 -27.79 20.53 13.19
N ASN A 911 -26.81 21.36 12.86
CA ASN A 911 -25.68 20.96 12.03
C ASN A 911 -24.37 21.44 12.64
N ILE A 912 -23.37 20.57 12.68
CA ILE A 912 -22.00 20.93 13.09
C ILE A 912 -21.26 21.42 11.85
N GLU A 913 -20.57 22.54 11.99
CA GLU A 913 -19.91 23.24 10.89
C GLU A 913 -18.43 22.82 10.76
N GLU A 914 -17.94 22.65 9.53
CA GLU A 914 -16.53 22.40 9.26
C GLU A 914 -15.66 23.61 9.60
N SER A 915 -14.46 23.39 10.15
CA SER A 915 -13.51 24.44 10.53
C SER A 915 -12.07 23.98 10.30
N GLU A 916 -11.07 24.86 10.44
CA GLU A 916 -9.66 24.47 10.36
C GLU A 916 -9.27 23.40 11.42
N LEU A 917 -10.07 23.29 12.49
CA LEU A 917 -9.86 22.33 13.56
C LEU A 917 -10.48 20.95 13.29
N PHE A 918 -11.47 20.81 12.41
CA PHE A 918 -12.20 19.55 12.16
C PHE A 918 -12.30 19.21 10.67
N THR A 919 -12.03 17.95 10.31
CA THR A 919 -12.31 17.46 8.95
C THR A 919 -13.81 17.16 8.75
N ASN A 920 -14.26 17.08 7.49
CA ASN A 920 -15.64 16.68 7.17
C ASN A 920 -16.01 15.32 7.79
N GLU A 921 -15.09 14.35 7.77
CA GLU A 921 -15.31 13.04 8.37
C GLU A 921 -15.50 13.12 9.90
N GLU A 922 -14.67 13.93 10.58
CA GLU A 922 -14.81 14.17 12.03
C GLU A 922 -16.14 14.83 12.36
N VAL A 923 -16.57 15.83 11.57
CA VAL A 923 -17.87 16.50 11.71
C VAL A 923 -19.03 15.52 11.54
N THR A 924 -18.95 14.64 10.54
CA THR A 924 -19.98 13.62 10.28
C THR A 924 -20.12 12.65 11.44
N ARG A 925 -19.01 12.15 12.00
CA ARG A 925 -19.02 11.27 13.18
C ARG A 925 -19.56 11.98 14.41
N LEU A 926 -19.08 13.19 14.70
CA LEU A 926 -19.56 14.01 15.83
C LEU A 926 -21.07 14.28 15.75
N LYS A 927 -21.58 14.56 14.55
CA LYS A 927 -23.02 14.77 14.34
C LYS A 927 -23.83 13.52 14.62
N GLY A 928 -23.38 12.35 14.15
CA GLY A 928 -24.02 11.06 14.44
C GLY A 928 -24.10 10.80 15.94
N LEU A 929 -22.96 10.90 16.64
CA LEU A 929 -22.90 10.69 18.10
C LEU A 929 -23.81 11.65 18.89
N LEU A 930 -23.90 12.91 18.47
CA LEU A 930 -24.75 13.89 19.14
C LEU A 930 -26.26 13.64 18.89
N GLU A 931 -26.64 13.15 17.70
CA GLU A 931 -28.02 12.71 17.43
C GLU A 931 -28.39 11.47 18.25
N ASP A 932 -27.47 10.51 18.38
CA ASP A 932 -27.66 9.32 19.22
C ASP A 932 -27.86 9.71 20.69
N LEU A 933 -27.03 10.62 21.20
CA LEU A 933 -27.17 11.16 22.55
C LEU A 933 -28.51 11.89 22.72
N LYS A 934 -28.91 12.74 21.76
CA LYS A 934 -30.22 13.41 21.78
C LYS A 934 -31.38 12.40 21.81
N SER A 935 -31.25 11.29 21.10
CA SER A 935 -32.25 10.23 21.05
C SER A 935 -32.40 9.51 22.40
N GLU A 936 -31.28 9.21 23.07
CA GLU A 936 -31.30 8.56 24.39
C GLU A 936 -31.93 9.46 25.49
N LEU A 937 -31.86 10.78 25.31
CA LEU A 937 -32.36 11.78 26.26
C LEU A 937 -33.82 12.19 26.05
N ARG A 938 -34.58 11.58 25.12
CA ARG A 938 -35.99 11.96 24.83
C ARG A 938 -36.91 12.05 26.05
N ASP A 939 -36.75 11.15 27.02
CA ASP A 939 -37.58 11.09 28.23
C ASP A 939 -36.97 11.81 29.45
N TYR A 940 -35.81 12.48 29.29
CA TYR A 940 -35.06 13.11 30.38
C TYR A 940 -35.93 14.02 31.26
N LYS A 941 -36.69 14.94 30.64
CA LYS A 941 -37.54 15.91 31.37
C LYS A 941 -38.63 15.24 32.21
N ASN A 942 -39.15 14.10 31.73
CA ASN A 942 -40.26 13.37 32.33
C ASN A 942 -39.82 12.39 33.43
N SER A 943 -38.51 12.23 33.67
CA SER A 943 -38.01 11.39 34.75
C SER A 943 -38.33 11.99 36.11
N GLY A 944 -39.11 11.27 36.93
CA GLY A 944 -39.38 11.64 38.32
C GLY A 944 -38.24 11.28 39.30
N ASP A 945 -37.12 10.74 38.79
CA ASP A 945 -35.97 10.26 39.57
C ASP A 945 -34.88 11.35 39.64
N PRO A 946 -34.68 12.01 40.80
CA PRO A 946 -33.71 13.09 40.94
C PRO A 946 -32.26 12.62 40.80
N PHE A 947 -31.95 11.38 41.19
CA PHE A 947 -30.59 10.83 41.04
C PHE A 947 -30.29 10.59 39.57
N TYR A 948 -31.24 10.02 38.82
CA TYR A 948 -31.10 9.76 37.39
C TYR A 948 -30.85 11.05 36.59
N LYS A 949 -31.63 12.10 36.88
CA LYS A 949 -31.46 13.42 36.26
C LYS A 949 -30.10 14.02 36.57
N LYS A 950 -29.67 13.94 37.84
CA LYS A 950 -28.36 14.43 38.26
C LYS A 950 -27.21 13.66 37.59
N ALA A 951 -27.28 12.33 37.54
CA ALA A 951 -26.27 11.51 36.88
C ALA A 951 -26.10 11.90 35.41
N ILE A 952 -27.20 12.05 34.67
CA ILE A 952 -27.17 12.51 33.27
C ILE A 952 -26.59 13.93 33.16
N ALA A 953 -27.03 14.85 34.02
CA ALA A 953 -26.52 16.21 34.01
C ALA A 953 -25.00 16.23 34.23
N ASP A 954 -24.51 15.50 35.24
CA ASP A 954 -23.08 15.37 35.54
C ASP A 954 -22.29 14.82 34.33
N CYS A 955 -22.84 13.85 33.58
CA CYS A 955 -22.23 13.37 32.32
C CYS A 955 -22.13 14.49 31.27
N ILE A 956 -23.24 15.18 30.99
CA ILE A 956 -23.29 16.17 29.91
C ILE A 956 -22.40 17.38 30.22
N GLU A 957 -22.22 17.73 31.50
CA GLU A 957 -21.30 18.80 31.91
C GLU A 957 -19.87 18.58 31.38
N GLU A 958 -19.41 17.34 31.15
CA GLU A 958 -18.07 17.05 30.62
C GLU A 958 -17.81 17.62 29.22
N ILE A 959 -18.86 17.74 28.40
CA ILE A 959 -18.74 18.17 27.00
C ILE A 959 -19.46 19.49 26.74
N ARG A 960 -20.24 20.00 27.71
CA ARG A 960 -21.06 21.20 27.56
C ARG A 960 -20.29 22.38 26.98
N TYR A 961 -19.15 22.68 27.58
CA TYR A 961 -18.31 23.82 27.22
C TYR A 961 -17.42 23.55 26.00
N LEU A 962 -17.72 22.54 25.20
CA LEU A 962 -17.00 22.24 23.96
C LEU A 962 -17.89 22.48 22.72
N PHE A 963 -19.08 23.03 22.91
CA PHE A 963 -20.00 23.42 21.83
C PHE A 963 -20.34 24.91 21.92
N LYS A 964 -20.33 25.60 20.77
CA LYS A 964 -20.67 27.02 20.62
C LYS A 964 -21.58 27.28 19.40
N SER A 965 -22.26 28.42 19.39
CA SER A 965 -22.95 28.90 18.19
C SER A 965 -21.97 29.12 17.04
N ILE A 966 -22.41 28.85 15.82
CA ILE A 966 -21.68 29.14 14.58
C ILE A 966 -21.26 30.61 14.46
N ASP A 967 -21.95 31.53 15.14
CA ASP A 967 -21.60 32.95 15.17
C ASP A 967 -20.20 33.22 15.74
N TYR A 968 -19.69 32.30 16.56
CA TYR A 968 -18.35 32.38 17.17
C TYR A 968 -17.28 31.57 16.42
N LYS A 969 -17.60 31.02 15.24
CA LYS A 969 -16.67 30.19 14.44
C LYS A 969 -15.32 30.85 14.18
N TYR A 970 -15.31 32.18 14.04
CA TYR A 970 -14.12 32.97 13.76
C TYR A 970 -13.03 32.86 14.86
N GLU A 971 -13.39 32.42 16.07
CA GLU A 971 -12.47 32.29 17.20
C GLU A 971 -11.56 31.07 17.08
N GLU A 972 -11.98 30.02 16.37
CA GLU A 972 -11.29 28.71 16.28
C GLU A 972 -10.71 28.25 17.63
N GLU A 973 -11.59 28.15 18.63
CA GLU A 973 -11.17 27.91 20.00
C GLU A 973 -10.71 26.47 20.26
N LEU A 974 -9.66 26.38 21.08
CA LEU A 974 -9.28 25.19 21.82
C LEU A 974 -9.34 25.47 23.32
N ARG A 975 -9.58 24.45 24.15
CA ARG A 975 -9.80 24.61 25.59
C ARG A 975 -9.04 23.55 26.37
N ILE A 976 -8.46 23.96 27.49
CA ILE A 976 -8.22 23.04 28.61
C ILE A 976 -9.51 23.00 29.43
N LEU A 977 -9.93 21.81 29.84
CA LEU A 977 -11.08 21.61 30.70
C LEU A 977 -10.67 20.73 31.89
N GLN A 978 -10.85 21.23 33.12
CA GLN A 978 -10.52 20.51 34.35
C GLN A 978 -11.71 20.49 35.32
N TYR A 979 -11.92 19.34 35.95
CA TYR A 979 -12.92 19.16 36.99
C TYR A 979 -12.33 19.43 38.37
N ALA A 980 -13.08 20.12 39.23
CA ALA A 980 -12.80 20.23 40.66
C ALA A 980 -14.10 20.26 41.48
N ASN A 981 -14.13 19.45 42.55
CA ASN A 981 -15.28 19.34 43.44
C ASN A 981 -15.50 20.62 44.27
N LEU A 982 -16.71 21.19 44.21
CA LEU A 982 -17.10 22.42 44.89
C LEU A 982 -17.44 22.19 46.37
N ILE A 983 -16.49 21.68 47.15
CA ILE A 983 -16.61 21.51 48.61
C ILE A 983 -15.77 22.57 49.35
N PRO A 984 -16.21 23.03 50.54
CA PRO A 984 -15.49 24.07 51.30
C PRO A 984 -14.02 23.73 51.63
N ASP A 985 -13.69 22.44 51.75
CA ASP A 985 -12.36 21.96 52.14
C ASP A 985 -11.41 21.75 50.94
N ASN A 986 -11.86 22.01 49.70
CA ASN A 986 -11.02 21.84 48.51
C ASN A 986 -10.02 23.00 48.35
N ASN A 987 -8.80 22.78 48.83
CA ASN A 987 -7.71 23.77 48.79
C ASN A 987 -7.14 24.07 47.38
N LYS A 988 -7.59 23.36 46.34
CA LYS A 988 -7.17 23.62 44.95
C LYS A 988 -7.93 24.79 44.32
N ILE A 989 -9.14 25.05 44.77
CA ILE A 989 -9.98 26.14 44.27
C ILE A 989 -9.56 27.44 44.97
N LYS A 990 -9.19 28.44 44.17
CA LYS A 990 -8.78 29.76 44.63
C LYS A 990 -9.85 30.80 44.29
N ILE A 991 -9.86 31.90 45.03
CA ILE A 991 -10.81 33.02 44.84
C ILE A 991 -10.04 34.28 44.46
N ASP A 992 -10.44 34.92 43.37
CA ASP A 992 -9.97 36.24 42.93
C ASP A 992 -10.96 37.31 43.41
N TYR A 993 -10.50 38.20 44.29
CA TYR A 993 -11.29 39.29 44.88
C TYR A 993 -11.13 40.63 44.16
N SER A 994 -10.42 40.68 43.03
CA SER A 994 -10.25 41.92 42.25
C SER A 994 -11.54 42.50 41.61
N PRO A 995 -12.56 41.70 41.20
CA PRO A 995 -13.85 42.22 40.75
C PRO A 995 -14.78 42.55 41.95
N GLU A 996 -15.89 43.26 41.73
CA GLU A 996 -16.90 43.57 42.77
C GLU A 996 -17.49 42.30 43.45
N PHE A 997 -17.37 41.14 42.81
CA PHE A 997 -17.73 39.82 43.34
C PHE A 997 -16.57 38.83 43.11
N GLY A 998 -16.34 37.93 44.08
CA GLY A 998 -15.24 36.97 44.03
C GLY A 998 -15.43 35.91 42.94
N LYS A 999 -14.43 35.72 42.06
CA LYS A 999 -14.45 34.70 41.00
C LYS A 999 -13.58 33.50 41.36
N LEU A 1000 -14.10 32.29 41.16
CA LEU A 1000 -13.37 31.03 41.41
C LEU A 1000 -12.44 30.68 40.25
N TYR A 1001 -11.25 30.16 40.56
CA TYR A 1001 -10.29 29.67 39.57
C TYR A 1001 -9.44 28.51 40.11
N LEU A 1002 -8.86 27.73 39.19
CA LEU A 1002 -7.78 26.76 39.46
C LEU A 1002 -6.47 27.30 38.90
N GLU A 1003 -5.37 27.02 39.57
CA GLU A 1003 -4.03 27.31 39.04
C GLU A 1003 -3.46 26.08 38.34
N ARG A 1004 -2.87 26.24 37.14
CA ARG A 1004 -2.20 25.14 36.44
C ARG A 1004 -1.07 24.57 37.30
N LYS A 1005 -0.92 23.25 37.27
CA LYS A 1005 0.15 22.57 38.00
C LYS A 1005 1.51 22.91 37.42
N GLU A 1006 1.64 22.77 36.11
CA GLU A 1006 2.88 23.00 35.37
C GLU A 1006 3.12 24.49 35.07
N LYS A 1007 4.40 24.83 34.88
CA LYS A 1007 4.81 26.17 34.46
C LYS A 1007 4.50 26.35 32.97
N ILE A 1008 4.08 27.56 32.60
CA ILE A 1008 3.73 27.88 31.22
C ILE A 1008 4.95 27.79 30.28
N GLN A 1009 4.86 27.04 29.18
CA GLN A 1009 5.88 27.01 28.14
C GLN A 1009 5.54 27.95 26.98
N ILE A 1010 6.04 29.18 27.03
CA ILE A 1010 5.78 30.20 26.00
C ILE A 1010 6.74 30.02 24.83
N GLY A 1011 6.22 30.00 23.60
CA GLY A 1011 7.03 30.00 22.37
C GLY A 1011 7.16 31.39 21.75
N GLU A 1012 6.07 32.16 21.75
CA GLU A 1012 6.03 33.52 21.19
C GLU A 1012 5.10 34.43 21.99
N VAL A 1013 5.47 35.72 22.15
CA VAL A 1013 4.58 36.77 22.67
C VAL A 1013 4.39 37.84 21.59
N ILE A 1014 3.13 38.08 21.21
CA ILE A 1014 2.75 39.10 20.24
C ILE A 1014 2.10 40.26 21.00
N PHE A 1015 2.72 41.43 20.97
CA PHE A 1015 2.17 42.65 21.59
C PHE A 1015 1.14 43.28 20.66
N GLY A 1016 0.01 43.71 21.21
CA GLY A 1016 -1.05 44.36 20.45
C GLY A 1016 -0.58 45.65 19.76
N PRO A 1017 -1.23 46.08 18.67
CA PRO A 1017 -0.88 47.31 17.95
C PRO A 1017 -0.80 48.55 18.84
N LYS A 1018 -1.66 48.66 19.86
CA LYS A 1018 -1.72 49.78 20.82
C LYS A 1018 -0.95 49.51 22.12
N PHE A 1019 -0.31 48.35 22.27
CA PHE A 1019 0.45 48.02 23.49
C PHE A 1019 1.59 49.04 23.72
N PRO A 1020 1.63 49.68 24.91
CA PRO A 1020 2.63 50.69 25.24
C PRO A 1020 3.96 50.05 25.66
N ASN A 1021 5.08 50.58 25.13
CA ASN A 1021 6.46 50.25 25.52
C ASN A 1021 6.74 48.74 25.74
N PRO A 1022 6.58 47.87 24.71
CA PRO A 1022 6.90 46.44 24.82
C PRO A 1022 8.28 46.14 25.41
N GLU A 1023 9.26 47.00 25.13
CA GLU A 1023 10.65 46.91 25.61
C GLU A 1023 10.79 46.77 27.13
N TYR A 1024 9.83 47.25 27.93
CA TYR A 1024 9.87 47.10 29.39
C TYR A 1024 9.53 45.69 29.87
N VAL A 1025 8.82 44.89 29.06
CA VAL A 1025 8.43 43.52 29.41
C VAL A 1025 9.40 42.48 28.82
N THR A 1026 10.05 42.80 27.71
CA THR A 1026 10.99 41.87 27.03
C THR A 1026 12.12 41.29 27.89
N PRO A 1027 12.73 42.00 28.88
CA PRO A 1027 13.75 41.42 29.74
C PRO A 1027 13.20 40.33 30.66
N LEU A 1028 11.94 40.47 31.13
CA LEU A 1028 11.28 39.49 31.98
C LEU A 1028 10.98 38.21 31.19
N LEU A 1029 10.54 38.34 29.94
CA LEU A 1029 10.34 37.19 29.05
C LEU A 1029 11.65 36.41 28.83
N LYS A 1030 12.77 37.10 28.60
CA LYS A 1030 14.09 36.44 28.46
C LYS A 1030 14.62 35.79 29.73
N LEU A 1031 14.18 36.24 30.90
CA LEU A 1031 14.51 35.61 32.18
C LEU A 1031 13.71 34.32 32.37
N LEU A 1032 12.48 34.27 31.85
CA LEU A 1032 11.64 33.07 31.87
C LEU A 1032 12.19 31.98 30.94
N ASP A 1033 12.44 32.32 29.67
CA ASP A 1033 13.10 31.43 28.70
C ASP A 1033 13.78 32.29 27.61
N LYS A 1034 15.07 32.02 27.36
CA LYS A 1034 15.87 32.78 26.38
C LYS A 1034 15.42 32.53 24.93
N GLU A 1035 14.69 31.44 24.68
CA GLU A 1035 14.19 31.07 23.35
C GLU A 1035 12.84 31.71 23.00
N ILE A 1036 12.18 32.41 23.92
CA ILE A 1036 10.90 33.09 23.66
C ILE A 1036 11.08 34.13 22.56
N LYS A 1037 10.31 33.97 21.48
CA LYS A 1037 10.20 34.97 20.42
C LYS A 1037 9.22 36.06 20.86
N TYR A 1038 9.43 37.29 20.43
CA TYR A 1038 8.46 38.34 20.67
C TYR A 1038 8.46 39.37 19.54
N LYS A 1039 7.26 39.88 19.22
CA LYS A 1039 7.06 40.90 18.18
C LYS A 1039 5.89 41.81 18.53
N LYS A 1040 5.83 42.98 17.93
CA LYS A 1040 4.63 43.83 17.94
C LYS A 1040 3.79 43.54 16.70
N SER A 1041 2.47 43.41 16.87
CA SER A 1041 1.53 43.19 15.78
C SER A 1041 1.61 44.31 14.74
N THR A 1042 1.57 43.93 13.47
CA THR A 1042 1.53 44.87 12.33
C THR A 1042 0.12 45.09 11.80
N ILE A 1043 -0.91 44.55 12.46
CA ILE A 1043 -2.31 44.73 12.06
C ILE A 1043 -2.68 46.20 12.19
N LYS A 1044 -3.28 46.74 11.12
CA LYS A 1044 -3.82 48.10 11.11
C LYS A 1044 -5.13 48.13 11.89
N PHE A 1045 -5.02 48.39 13.20
CA PHE A 1045 -6.16 48.62 14.08
C PHE A 1045 -6.50 50.11 14.05
N ARG A 1046 -7.69 50.47 13.57
CA ARG A 1046 -8.14 51.87 13.49
C ARG A 1046 -8.69 52.38 14.83
#